data_AF-A0A8X8YZG4-F1
#
_entry.id   AF-A0A8X8YZG4-F1
#
_cell.length_a   1.000
_cell.length_b   1.000
_cell.length_c   1.000
_cell.angle_alpha   90.00
_cell.angle_beta   90.00
_cell.angle_gamma   90.00
#
_symmetry.space_group_name_H-M   'P 1'
#
loop_
_entity.id
_entity.type
_entity.pdbx_description
1 polymer ?
#
loop_
_entity_poly.entity_id
_entity_poly.type
_entity_poly.pdbx_seq_one_letter_code
_entity_poly.pdbx_strand_id
1 'polypeptide(L)'
;MSALPNTAAFSSKSAIQSQALLPGVSHSPSFSCAPSSTAARRHISAVHAAEPAKAPVVAAKAAAATSSSAKWTPETWKTKNALQLPEYPDTAELESVLDTMAAYPPLVFAGEVRSLEERLAEAAVGKAFLLQGGDCAESFKEFSANNIRDTFRILLQMSVVLSFGGQLPVIKVGRMAGQFAKPRSDPMEEKDGVKLPSYKGDNINGDAFTEKSRIPDPNRMIRAYCQSASTLNLLRAFATGGYAAMQRVTQWNLDFVENSEQGDRYQELAHRVDEALGFMEAAGLTIDHPVMSTTEFWTSHECLLLPYEQALTRKDSTSGLYYGCSAHMLWVGERTRQLDGAHVEFLRGVSNPLGIKVSQKMDPKELTKLIDILNPTNKPGRITVIVRMGAENMRVKLPHLVRAVRGAGQIVTWVCDPMHGNTIKAPCGLKTRPFDAILAEVRAFFDVHEQEGSHAGGIHLEMTGQNVTECIGGSRTVTFDDLSSRYHTHCDPRLNASQSLELAFIVSERLRKKRMASHKSLLEDQKRNDNVNDLPMYTRAVVAVTSVLPSIREGVLSGNLTTHLMEKVAKASNLASQALSELKKGAMFYKQVRWGSQEGMLVGFITALLLLVLVLNPEIRVGKATMEIVLSMVVQTIIGVASPFVDSWAKERIKHRENSGNTCELMVKIVSYIEHVLKMHWNDHDGLG
;
A
#
# COMPACT_ATOMS: atom_id res chain seq x y z
N MET A 1 38.24 63.50 4.58
CA MET A 1 37.80 64.90 4.40
C MET A 1 36.28 64.86 4.27
N SER A 2 35.39 65.40 5.11
CA SER A 2 35.39 66.33 6.27
C SER A 2 34.01 66.17 6.95
N ALA A 3 33.90 65.73 8.21
CA ALA A 3 33.54 66.49 9.45
C ALA A 3 32.17 67.25 9.41
N LEU A 4 31.09 66.78 10.08
CA LEU A 4 30.59 67.03 11.48
C LEU A 4 29.62 68.26 11.60
N PRO A 5 28.82 68.52 12.70
CA PRO A 5 28.39 67.72 13.89
C PRO A 5 26.93 67.98 14.43
N ASN A 6 26.60 67.35 15.58
CA ASN A 6 25.87 67.85 16.80
C ASN A 6 24.57 67.15 17.31
N THR A 7 24.78 66.30 18.34
CA THR A 7 24.19 66.24 19.71
C THR A 7 22.81 66.83 20.06
N ALA A 8 22.00 66.04 20.80
CA ALA A 8 21.51 66.39 22.16
C ALA A 8 20.80 65.20 22.85
N ALA A 9 21.06 65.02 24.14
CA ALA A 9 20.39 64.08 25.05
C ALA A 9 19.46 64.86 26.00
N PHE A 10 18.31 64.29 26.41
CA PHE A 10 17.67 64.59 27.70
C PHE A 10 16.74 63.45 28.15
N SER A 11 16.75 63.19 29.45
CA SER A 11 15.95 62.24 30.22
C SER A 11 14.97 63.01 31.12
N SER A 12 13.75 62.52 31.33
CA SER A 12 13.16 62.21 32.67
C SER A 12 11.61 62.14 32.71
N LYS A 13 11.13 61.04 33.32
CA LYS A 13 9.99 60.78 34.23
C LYS A 13 8.71 61.65 34.23
N SER A 14 7.55 60.96 34.28
CA SER A 14 6.40 61.15 35.22
C SER A 14 5.24 60.21 34.79
N ALA A 15 4.96 59.08 35.47
CA ALA A 15 4.15 58.89 36.69
C ALA A 15 2.62 58.97 36.47
N ILE A 16 1.91 57.81 36.46
CA ILE A 16 0.55 57.65 37.03
C ILE A 16 0.41 56.22 37.61
N GLN A 17 0.30 56.15 38.94
CA GLN A 17 -0.34 55.11 39.78
C GLN A 17 -1.71 55.74 40.18
N SER A 18 -2.84 55.07 40.48
CA SER A 18 -3.07 53.84 41.23
C SER A 18 -4.59 53.55 41.33
N GLN A 19 -4.95 52.25 41.43
CA GLN A 19 -6.04 51.63 42.23
C GLN A 19 -7.52 51.94 41.90
N ALA A 20 -8.51 51.10 42.19
CA ALA A 20 -8.75 49.66 42.39
C ALA A 20 -10.25 49.57 42.78
N LEU A 21 -10.97 48.49 42.45
CA LEU A 21 -12.04 47.86 43.27
C LEU A 21 -12.80 46.78 42.47
N LEU A 22 -12.74 45.55 42.98
CA LEU A 22 -13.62 44.40 42.71
C LEU A 22 -14.87 44.52 43.62
N PRO A 23 -16.04 43.85 43.39
CA PRO A 23 -16.10 42.38 43.22
C PRO A 23 -17.22 41.76 42.34
N GLY A 24 -16.91 40.55 41.83
CA GLY A 24 -17.69 39.31 41.95
C GLY A 24 -19.03 39.15 41.23
N VAL A 25 -19.09 38.29 40.22
CA VAL A 25 -20.16 37.27 40.03
C VAL A 25 -19.56 36.03 39.35
N SER A 26 -19.80 34.88 39.96
CA SER A 26 -19.42 33.54 39.53
C SER A 26 -20.43 32.95 38.54
N HIS A 27 -19.98 32.48 37.38
CA HIS A 27 -20.69 31.47 36.59
C HIS A 27 -19.70 30.50 35.96
N SER A 28 -19.72 29.26 36.46
CA SER A 28 -19.02 28.10 35.91
C SER A 28 -19.99 27.33 35.01
N PRO A 29 -19.62 26.91 33.79
CA PRO A 29 -20.28 25.81 33.13
C PRO A 29 -19.45 24.54 33.33
N SER A 30 -20.01 23.62 34.11
CA SER A 30 -19.61 22.21 34.16
C SER A 30 -20.05 21.51 32.89
N PHE A 31 -19.11 20.96 32.11
CA PHE A 31 -19.42 19.96 31.09
C PHE A 31 -18.83 18.62 31.49
N SER A 32 -19.70 17.79 32.06
CA SER A 32 -19.50 16.35 32.23
C SER A 32 -19.72 15.68 30.88
N CYS A 33 -18.68 15.08 30.29
CA CYS A 33 -18.83 14.24 29.10
C CYS A 33 -18.53 12.79 29.47
N ALA A 34 -19.58 12.00 29.67
CA ALA A 34 -19.50 10.54 29.66
C ALA A 34 -19.45 10.06 28.20
N PRO A 35 -18.60 9.08 27.83
CA PRO A 35 -18.57 8.56 26.48
C PRO A 35 -19.72 7.56 26.30
N SER A 36 -20.62 7.82 25.33
CA SER A 36 -21.59 6.85 24.86
C SER A 36 -21.49 6.67 23.34
N SER A 37 -21.75 5.43 22.92
CA SER A 37 -21.80 4.88 21.56
C SER A 37 -20.46 4.49 20.90
N THR A 38 -20.18 3.19 21.05
CA THR A 38 -19.31 2.39 20.21
C THR A 38 -19.77 2.42 18.74
N ALA A 39 -19.09 3.17 17.88
CA ALA A 39 -19.20 3.02 16.43
C ALA A 39 -18.50 1.71 16.02
N ALA A 40 -19.29 0.75 15.53
CA ALA A 40 -18.81 -0.53 15.06
C ALA A 40 -17.82 -0.37 13.89
N ARG A 41 -16.58 -0.82 14.08
CA ARG A 41 -15.57 -0.96 13.03
C ARG A 41 -16.10 -1.89 11.93
N ARG A 42 -16.27 -1.39 10.71
CA ARG A 42 -16.47 -2.23 9.53
C ARG A 42 -15.14 -2.90 9.18
N HIS A 43 -15.06 -4.20 9.41
CA HIS A 43 -13.96 -5.04 8.94
C HIS A 43 -13.94 -5.08 7.40
N ILE A 44 -12.80 -4.77 6.81
CA ILE A 44 -12.50 -5.04 5.40
C ILE A 44 -12.03 -6.51 5.34
N SER A 45 -12.89 -7.41 4.86
CA SER A 45 -12.48 -8.77 4.49
C SER A 45 -12.03 -8.79 3.03
N ALA A 46 -10.78 -9.23 2.81
CA ALA A 46 -10.31 -9.63 1.49
C ALA A 46 -11.06 -10.90 1.07
N VAL A 47 -11.70 -10.87 -0.09
CA VAL A 47 -12.31 -12.06 -0.68
C VAL A 47 -11.16 -12.92 -1.22
N HIS A 48 -11.02 -14.13 -0.68
CA HIS A 48 -9.96 -15.14 -0.92
C HIS A 48 -8.73 -15.09 0.01
N ALA A 49 -8.96 -15.08 1.32
CA ALA A 49 -8.04 -15.67 2.29
C ALA A 49 -8.79 -16.76 3.08
N ALA A 50 -8.20 -17.95 3.21
CA ALA A 50 -8.75 -19.03 4.02
C ALA A 50 -8.87 -18.60 5.50
N GLU A 51 -9.99 -18.90 6.15
CA GLU A 51 -10.26 -18.52 7.54
C GLU A 51 -9.29 -19.20 8.54
N PRO A 52 -8.84 -18.50 9.59
CA PRO A 52 -8.04 -19.09 10.65
C PRO A 52 -8.93 -19.77 11.70
N ALA A 53 -8.59 -21.00 12.07
CA ALA A 53 -9.27 -21.75 13.13
C ALA A 53 -9.07 -21.09 14.52
N LYS A 54 -10.16 -20.95 15.28
CA LYS A 54 -10.17 -20.54 16.69
C LYS A 54 -10.53 -21.72 17.59
N ALA A 55 -9.58 -22.20 18.41
CA ALA A 55 -9.79 -22.75 19.76
C ALA A 55 -8.42 -23.01 20.44
N PRO A 56 -8.33 -22.94 21.78
CA PRO A 56 -7.07 -22.79 22.50
C PRO A 56 -6.39 -24.15 22.72
N VAL A 57 -5.13 -24.29 22.28
CA VAL A 57 -4.32 -25.47 22.57
C VAL A 57 -3.26 -25.12 23.61
N VAL A 58 -3.36 -25.83 24.73
CA VAL A 58 -2.43 -25.84 25.86
C VAL A 58 -1.02 -26.15 25.37
N ALA A 59 -0.05 -25.40 25.87
CA ALA A 59 1.36 -25.49 25.53
C ALA A 59 1.91 -26.92 25.70
N ALA A 60 2.27 -27.55 24.59
CA ALA A 60 3.14 -28.72 24.54
C ALA A 60 4.50 -28.29 23.97
N LYS A 61 5.51 -28.47 24.82
CA LYS A 61 6.92 -28.08 24.67
C LYS A 61 7.56 -28.78 23.46
N ALA A 62 7.68 -28.07 22.33
CA ALA A 62 8.48 -28.53 21.19
C ALA A 62 9.95 -28.13 21.40
N ALA A 63 10.83 -29.13 21.28
CA ALA A 63 12.25 -29.03 21.51
C ALA A 63 12.95 -28.06 20.54
N ALA A 64 13.92 -27.35 21.09
CA ALA A 64 14.68 -26.27 20.51
C ALA A 64 15.50 -26.67 19.28
N ALA A 65 15.26 -25.96 18.17
CA ALA A 65 16.31 -25.49 17.29
C ALA A 65 16.49 -23.98 17.55
N THR A 66 17.20 -23.66 18.64
CA THR A 66 17.54 -22.29 19.03
C THR A 66 18.68 -21.76 18.16
N SER A 67 18.35 -21.03 17.10
CA SER A 67 19.15 -19.83 16.78
C SER A 67 18.51 -18.68 17.55
N SER A 68 19.02 -18.40 18.75
CA SER A 68 18.62 -17.20 19.51
C SER A 68 19.04 -15.96 18.71
N SER A 69 18.14 -15.42 17.87
CA SER A 69 18.37 -14.10 17.29
C SER A 69 18.45 -13.11 18.45
N ALA A 70 19.60 -12.47 18.64
CA ALA A 70 19.77 -11.46 19.67
C ALA A 70 18.65 -10.40 19.58
N LYS A 71 18.17 -9.94 20.74
CA LYS A 71 17.12 -8.90 20.80
C LYS A 71 17.61 -7.65 20.07
N TRP A 72 16.81 -7.15 19.13
CA TRP A 72 17.16 -5.95 18.36
C TRP A 72 17.23 -4.71 19.26
N THR A 73 18.21 -3.86 19.00
CA THR A 73 18.35 -2.50 19.54
C THR A 73 18.82 -1.59 18.40
N PRO A 74 18.71 -0.25 18.54
CA PRO A 74 19.23 0.67 17.52
C PRO A 74 20.73 0.51 17.22
N GLU A 75 21.48 -0.25 18.03
CA GLU A 75 22.92 -0.46 17.87
C GLU A 75 23.29 -1.84 17.29
N THR A 76 22.35 -2.76 17.13
CA THR A 76 22.68 -4.15 16.72
C THR A 76 23.33 -4.22 15.34
N TRP A 77 23.09 -3.23 14.48
CA TRP A 77 23.75 -3.10 13.18
C TRP A 77 25.28 -3.00 13.28
N LYS A 78 25.83 -2.48 14.39
CA LYS A 78 27.28 -2.38 14.63
C LYS A 78 27.96 -3.75 14.69
N THR A 79 27.19 -4.82 14.95
CA THR A 79 27.68 -6.21 14.95
C THR A 79 27.74 -6.85 13.56
N LYS A 80 27.28 -6.13 12.53
CA LYS A 80 27.21 -6.59 11.14
C LYS A 80 28.19 -5.80 10.27
N ASN A 81 28.51 -6.36 9.10
CA ASN A 81 29.33 -5.66 8.12
C ASN A 81 28.54 -4.49 7.51
N ALA A 82 29.06 -3.27 7.64
CA ALA A 82 28.46 -2.06 7.10
C ALA A 82 29.23 -1.59 5.86
N LEU A 83 28.54 -1.52 4.72
CA LEU A 83 29.13 -0.99 3.48
C LEU A 83 28.88 0.51 3.35
N GLN A 84 29.69 1.19 2.53
CA GLN A 84 29.51 2.59 2.12
C GLN A 84 29.65 3.66 3.22
N LEU A 85 29.87 3.28 4.49
CA LEU A 85 30.12 4.24 5.57
C LEU A 85 31.44 5.00 5.36
N PRO A 86 31.55 6.25 5.85
CA PRO A 86 32.83 6.95 5.92
C PRO A 86 33.68 6.46 7.11
N GLU A 87 34.98 6.68 7.01
CA GLU A 87 35.90 6.61 8.14
C GLU A 87 36.14 8.03 8.63
N TYR A 88 35.70 8.33 9.86
CA TYR A 88 35.93 9.63 10.47
C TYR A 88 37.29 9.64 11.18
N PRO A 89 38.08 10.71 11.06
CA PRO A 89 39.44 10.77 11.61
C PRO A 89 39.46 10.81 13.15
N ASP A 90 38.44 11.40 13.77
CA ASP A 90 38.30 11.51 15.23
C ASP A 90 37.00 10.81 15.69
N THR A 91 37.16 9.71 16.42
CA THR A 91 36.03 8.93 16.95
C THR A 91 35.36 9.61 18.15
N ALA A 92 36.10 10.38 18.96
CA ALA A 92 35.55 11.09 20.10
C ALA A 92 34.69 12.27 19.63
N GLU A 93 35.11 12.97 18.57
CA GLU A 93 34.30 14.00 17.93
C GLU A 93 33.01 13.40 17.33
N LEU A 94 33.12 12.26 16.65
CA LEU A 94 31.97 11.53 16.13
C LEU A 94 30.97 11.18 17.24
N GLU A 95 31.42 10.59 18.35
CA GLU A 95 30.57 10.24 19.49
C GLU A 95 29.89 11.47 20.09
N SER A 96 30.63 12.57 20.29
CA SER A 96 30.07 13.83 20.80
C SER A 96 28.97 14.41 19.92
N VAL A 97 29.15 14.35 18.59
CA VAL A 97 28.13 14.75 17.63
C VAL A 97 26.89 13.85 17.70
N LEU A 98 27.09 12.54 17.78
CA LEU A 98 25.98 11.59 17.86
C LEU A 98 25.16 11.75 19.15
N ASP A 99 25.81 12.00 20.29
CA ASP A 99 25.14 12.31 21.56
C ASP A 99 24.32 13.60 21.47
N THR A 100 24.87 14.63 20.83
CA THR A 100 24.17 15.89 20.57
C THR A 100 22.91 15.65 19.74
N MET A 101 23.02 14.87 18.66
CA MET A 101 21.89 14.55 17.79
C MET A 101 20.83 13.67 18.46
N ALA A 102 21.25 12.74 19.32
CA ALA A 102 20.33 11.89 20.08
C ALA A 102 19.42 12.71 21.00
N ALA A 103 19.91 13.85 21.51
CA ALA A 103 19.15 14.77 22.36
C ALA A 103 18.18 15.69 21.57
N TYR A 104 18.33 15.83 20.26
CA TYR A 104 17.48 16.72 19.46
C TYR A 104 16.05 16.18 19.26
N PRO A 105 15.06 17.05 18.97
CA PRO A 105 13.73 16.59 18.61
C PRO A 105 13.72 15.63 17.39
N PRO A 106 12.74 14.70 17.29
CA PRO A 106 12.56 13.92 16.08
C PRO A 106 12.08 14.81 14.93
N LEU A 107 12.40 14.45 13.68
CA LEU A 107 11.86 15.16 12.50
C LEU A 107 10.40 14.77 12.22
N VAL A 108 10.05 13.50 12.47
CA VAL A 108 8.70 12.96 12.21
C VAL A 108 8.14 12.25 13.43
N PHE A 109 6.82 12.24 13.56
CA PHE A 109 6.12 11.53 14.63
C PHE A 109 5.68 10.12 14.20
N ALA A 110 5.73 9.16 15.11
CA ALA A 110 5.39 7.76 14.85
C ALA A 110 3.96 7.55 14.31
N GLY A 111 3.01 8.41 14.71
CA GLY A 111 1.64 8.39 14.17
C GLY A 111 1.60 8.67 12.66
N GLU A 112 2.37 9.65 12.18
CA GLU A 112 2.43 10.03 10.77
C GLU A 112 3.02 8.90 9.92
N VAL A 113 3.99 8.18 10.48
CA VAL A 113 4.62 7.01 9.86
C VAL A 113 3.62 5.87 9.67
N ARG A 114 2.76 5.62 10.67
CA ARG A 114 1.69 4.63 10.56
C ARG A 114 0.65 5.01 9.52
N SER A 115 0.26 6.28 9.46
CA SER A 115 -0.64 6.79 8.42
C SER A 115 -0.05 6.57 7.02
N LEU A 116 1.24 6.82 6.81
CA LEU A 116 1.88 6.53 5.53
C LEU A 116 1.84 5.03 5.19
N GLU A 117 2.10 4.15 6.15
CA GLU A 117 2.04 2.70 5.94
C GLU A 117 0.63 2.24 5.52
N GLU A 118 -0.42 2.81 6.12
CA GLU A 118 -1.82 2.55 5.73
C GLU A 118 -2.10 3.00 4.29
N ARG A 119 -1.61 4.19 3.89
CA ARG A 119 -1.71 4.65 2.50
C ARG A 119 -0.95 3.74 1.54
N LEU A 120 0.27 3.34 1.87
CA LEU A 120 1.06 2.42 1.05
C LEU A 120 0.39 1.05 0.91
N ALA A 121 -0.36 0.60 1.92
CA ALA A 121 -1.18 -0.60 1.83
C ALA A 121 -2.29 -0.47 0.77
N GLU A 122 -2.91 0.70 0.62
CA GLU A 122 -3.87 0.96 -0.45
C GLU A 122 -3.22 0.87 -1.83
N ALA A 123 -1.99 1.37 -1.99
CA ALA A 123 -1.24 1.27 -3.24
C ALA A 123 -0.85 -0.18 -3.59
N ALA A 124 -0.51 -1.01 -2.59
CA ALA A 124 -0.21 -2.43 -2.79
C ALA A 124 -1.38 -3.20 -3.44
N VAL A 125 -2.61 -2.78 -3.18
CA VAL A 125 -3.85 -3.40 -3.71
C VAL A 125 -4.53 -2.57 -4.80
N GLY A 126 -3.83 -1.60 -5.38
CA GLY A 126 -4.30 -0.82 -6.52
C GLY A 126 -5.42 0.18 -6.21
N LYS A 127 -5.61 0.57 -4.94
CA LYS A 127 -6.58 1.59 -4.50
C LYS A 127 -5.98 2.99 -4.40
N ALA A 128 -4.66 3.11 -4.45
CA ALA A 128 -3.92 4.38 -4.48
C ALA A 128 -2.70 4.24 -5.39
N PHE A 129 -2.02 5.34 -5.67
CA PHE A 129 -0.79 5.38 -6.46
C PHE A 129 0.29 6.20 -5.74
N LEU A 130 1.49 5.66 -5.57
CA LEU A 130 2.60 6.36 -4.95
C LEU A 130 3.33 7.24 -5.98
N LEU A 131 3.45 8.52 -5.67
CA LEU A 131 4.37 9.46 -6.30
C LEU A 131 5.48 9.80 -5.30
N GLN A 132 6.65 9.21 -5.50
CA GLN A 132 7.85 9.52 -4.72
C GLN A 132 8.81 10.34 -5.59
N GLY A 133 9.26 11.51 -5.15
CA GLY A 133 10.10 12.37 -6.00
C GLY A 133 10.83 13.48 -5.25
N GLY A 134 11.93 13.96 -5.83
CA GLY A 134 12.73 15.08 -5.31
C GLY A 134 14.19 14.95 -5.77
N ASP A 135 15.10 15.56 -5.02
CA ASP A 135 16.51 15.59 -5.41
C ASP A 135 17.19 14.22 -5.37
N CYS A 136 18.22 14.07 -6.20
CA CYS A 136 19.10 12.91 -6.16
C CYS A 136 19.87 12.89 -4.84
N ALA A 137 20.52 14.02 -4.53
CA ALA A 137 21.09 14.34 -3.22
C ALA A 137 20.84 15.82 -2.91
N GLU A 138 20.29 16.13 -1.74
CA GLU A 138 20.16 17.49 -1.23
C GLU A 138 21.55 18.07 -0.94
N SER A 139 21.73 19.37 -1.19
CA SER A 139 22.97 20.09 -0.88
C SER A 139 22.75 21.21 0.13
N PHE A 140 23.77 21.45 0.96
CA PHE A 140 23.87 22.59 1.84
C PHE A 140 24.02 23.92 1.10
N LYS A 141 24.45 23.89 -0.17
CA LYS A 141 24.55 25.10 -1.03
C LYS A 141 23.21 25.47 -1.66
N GLU A 142 22.38 24.48 -1.95
CA GLU A 142 21.07 24.66 -2.59
C GLU A 142 19.93 24.82 -1.56
N PHE A 143 20.26 25.18 -0.32
CA PHE A 143 19.28 25.38 0.75
C PHE A 143 18.59 26.73 0.64
N SER A 144 17.44 26.76 -0.05
CA SER A 144 16.61 27.96 -0.16
C SER A 144 15.12 27.62 -0.13
N ALA A 145 14.31 28.56 0.39
CA ALA A 145 12.85 28.41 0.41
C ALA A 145 12.27 28.26 -1.00
N ASN A 146 12.85 28.93 -2.00
CA ASN A 146 12.43 28.83 -3.40
C ASN A 146 12.65 27.42 -3.96
N ASN A 147 13.83 26.83 -3.76
CA ASN A 147 14.10 25.46 -4.23
C ASN A 147 13.14 24.44 -3.60
N ILE A 148 12.93 24.54 -2.29
CA ILE A 148 12.00 23.66 -1.56
C ILE A 148 10.58 23.84 -2.09
N ARG A 149 10.13 25.09 -2.24
CA ARG A 149 8.81 25.44 -2.77
C ARG A 149 8.61 24.91 -4.18
N ASP A 150 9.60 25.07 -5.05
CA ASP A 150 9.48 24.74 -6.47
C ASP A 150 9.47 23.23 -6.67
N THR A 151 10.31 22.48 -5.93
CA THR A 151 10.25 21.00 -5.90
C THR A 151 8.92 20.50 -5.31
N PHE A 152 8.42 21.13 -4.25
CA PHE A 152 7.09 20.80 -3.71
C PHE A 152 5.98 21.10 -4.72
N ARG A 153 6.06 22.24 -5.43
CA ARG A 153 5.10 22.64 -6.47
C ARG A 153 4.99 21.59 -7.56
N ILE A 154 6.11 21.15 -8.13
CA ILE A 154 6.07 20.14 -9.21
C ILE A 154 5.51 18.79 -8.72
N LEU A 155 5.78 18.39 -7.47
CA LEU A 155 5.13 17.21 -6.86
C LEU A 155 3.61 17.37 -6.76
N LEU A 156 3.11 18.56 -6.40
CA LEU A 156 1.67 18.85 -6.39
C LEU A 156 1.07 18.83 -7.79
N GLN A 157 1.73 19.45 -8.77
CA GLN A 157 1.25 19.46 -10.16
C GLN A 157 1.14 18.03 -10.72
N MET A 158 2.19 17.22 -10.56
CA MET A 158 2.17 15.81 -10.96
C MET A 158 1.09 15.03 -10.21
N SER A 159 0.93 15.27 -8.90
CA SER A 159 -0.11 14.61 -8.11
C SER A 159 -1.51 14.91 -8.64
N VAL A 160 -1.80 16.15 -9.05
CA VAL A 160 -3.13 16.49 -9.61
C VAL A 160 -3.34 15.85 -10.98
N VAL A 161 -2.32 15.85 -11.85
CA VAL A 161 -2.37 15.14 -13.15
C VAL A 161 -2.67 13.66 -12.96
N LEU A 162 -1.97 13.00 -12.04
CA LEU A 162 -2.16 11.58 -11.74
C LEU A 162 -3.51 11.31 -11.08
N SER A 163 -3.92 12.11 -10.09
CA SER A 163 -5.19 11.94 -9.39
C SER A 163 -6.37 12.14 -10.32
N PHE A 164 -6.38 13.22 -11.09
CA PHE A 164 -7.49 13.55 -11.99
C PHE A 164 -7.55 12.59 -13.19
N GLY A 165 -6.41 12.32 -13.83
CA GLY A 165 -6.35 11.41 -14.97
C GLY A 165 -6.64 9.96 -14.59
N GLY A 166 -6.01 9.47 -13.52
CA GLY A 166 -6.18 8.11 -13.01
C GLY A 166 -7.49 7.88 -12.26
N GLN A 167 -8.09 8.94 -11.69
CA GLN A 167 -9.19 8.86 -10.71
C GLN A 167 -8.87 7.94 -9.52
N LEU A 168 -7.67 8.12 -8.97
CA LEU A 168 -7.15 7.37 -7.83
C LEU A 168 -6.44 8.33 -6.86
N PRO A 169 -6.51 8.08 -5.53
CA PRO A 169 -5.69 8.79 -4.56
C PRO A 169 -4.19 8.67 -4.89
N VAL A 170 -3.47 9.79 -4.80
CA VAL A 170 -2.02 9.84 -4.98
C VAL A 170 -1.33 10.11 -3.65
N ILE A 171 -0.42 9.23 -3.26
CA ILE A 171 0.41 9.32 -2.05
C ILE A 171 1.66 10.11 -2.42
N LYS A 172 1.91 11.24 -1.77
CA LYS A 172 3.01 12.16 -2.10
C LYS A 172 4.16 12.00 -1.12
N VAL A 173 5.29 11.46 -1.58
CA VAL A 173 6.47 11.24 -0.74
C VAL A 173 7.67 11.97 -1.33
N GLY A 174 8.14 13.01 -0.65
CA GLY A 174 9.33 13.77 -1.03
C GLY A 174 10.63 13.01 -0.77
N ARG A 175 11.57 13.03 -1.72
CA ARG A 175 13.00 12.82 -1.46
C ARG A 175 13.60 14.12 -0.93
N MET A 176 13.19 14.51 0.27
CA MET A 176 13.43 15.83 0.84
C MET A 176 13.59 15.74 2.34
N ALA A 177 14.29 16.71 2.93
CA ALA A 177 14.56 16.81 4.37
C ALA A 177 15.36 15.62 4.94
N GLY A 178 16.32 15.09 4.21
CA GLY A 178 17.23 14.05 4.72
C GLY A 178 18.07 13.33 3.68
N GLN A 179 17.84 13.57 2.38
CA GLN A 179 18.47 12.86 1.28
C GLN A 179 19.87 13.42 0.97
N PHE A 180 20.77 13.45 1.95
CA PHE A 180 22.12 14.00 1.78
C PHE A 180 23.15 12.96 1.35
N ALA A 181 23.12 11.77 1.97
CA ALA A 181 24.14 10.75 1.76
C ALA A 181 23.95 10.04 0.42
N LYS A 182 25.06 9.72 -0.26
CA LYS A 182 25.09 9.01 -1.55
C LYS A 182 26.05 7.82 -1.50
N PRO A 183 25.64 6.62 -1.92
CA PRO A 183 26.57 5.52 -2.10
C PRO A 183 27.44 5.76 -3.36
N ARG A 184 28.69 5.29 -3.33
CA ARG A 184 29.66 5.45 -4.42
C ARG A 184 30.11 4.10 -4.95
N SER A 185 30.26 4.03 -6.27
CA SER A 185 30.75 2.80 -6.93
C SER A 185 32.25 2.61 -6.71
N ASP A 186 32.99 3.72 -6.63
CA ASP A 186 34.42 3.74 -6.30
C ASP A 186 34.63 4.60 -5.04
N PRO A 187 35.34 4.11 -4.01
CA PRO A 187 35.68 4.91 -2.83
C PRO A 187 36.54 6.14 -3.16
N MET A 188 37.25 6.14 -4.28
CA MET A 188 38.13 7.23 -4.72
C MET A 188 37.63 7.85 -6.02
N GLU A 189 37.96 9.12 -6.22
CA GLU A 189 37.67 9.91 -7.41
C GLU A 189 38.97 10.48 -7.93
N GLU A 190 39.23 10.30 -9.22
CA GLU A 190 40.44 10.77 -9.88
C GLU A 190 40.09 11.87 -10.88
N LYS A 191 40.81 12.99 -10.80
CA LYS A 191 40.69 14.13 -11.71
C LYS A 191 42.07 14.70 -11.98
N ASP A 192 42.41 14.86 -13.26
CA ASP A 192 43.68 15.44 -13.72
C ASP A 192 44.92 14.76 -13.07
N GLY A 193 44.86 13.44 -12.87
CA GLY A 193 45.92 12.62 -12.27
C GLY A 193 46.01 12.66 -10.74
N VAL A 194 45.17 13.44 -10.06
CA VAL A 194 45.07 13.47 -8.59
C VAL A 194 43.92 12.59 -8.12
N LYS A 195 44.16 11.74 -7.11
CA LYS A 195 43.17 10.80 -6.57
C LYS A 195 42.79 11.17 -5.13
N LEU A 196 41.52 11.49 -4.89
CA LEU A 196 40.98 11.88 -3.58
C LEU A 196 39.79 10.98 -3.19
N PRO A 197 39.40 10.92 -1.90
CA PRO A 197 38.17 10.25 -1.51
C PRO A 197 36.97 10.78 -2.29
N SER A 198 36.08 9.88 -2.73
CA SER A 198 34.85 10.24 -3.42
C SER A 198 33.96 11.12 -2.53
N TYR A 199 33.28 12.09 -3.14
CA TYR A 199 32.20 12.83 -2.48
C TYR A 199 31.04 11.88 -2.14
N LYS A 200 30.68 11.77 -0.86
CA LYS A 200 29.66 10.83 -0.35
C LYS A 200 28.36 11.52 0.07
N GLY A 201 28.22 12.82 -0.21
CA GLY A 201 27.07 13.61 0.21
C GLY A 201 27.41 14.61 1.31
N ASP A 202 26.63 15.69 1.36
CA ASP A 202 26.97 16.86 2.18
C ASP A 202 26.96 16.58 3.69
N ASN A 203 26.21 15.56 4.14
CA ASN A 203 26.22 15.10 5.54
C ASN A 203 27.44 14.25 5.92
N ILE A 204 28.36 14.01 4.98
CA ILE A 204 29.62 13.25 5.19
C ILE A 204 30.83 14.12 4.87
N ASN A 205 30.96 14.61 3.63
CA ASN A 205 32.09 15.42 3.17
C ASN A 205 31.65 16.47 2.14
N GLY A 206 32.56 17.34 1.69
CA GLY A 206 32.26 18.42 0.74
C GLY A 206 32.48 18.01 -0.72
N ASP A 207 31.71 18.61 -1.61
CA ASP A 207 31.73 18.37 -3.06
C ASP A 207 33.04 18.80 -3.75
N ALA A 208 33.67 19.88 -3.26
CA ALA A 208 34.88 20.43 -3.85
C ALA A 208 36.01 19.38 -3.92
N PHE A 209 36.70 19.31 -5.06
CA PHE A 209 37.79 18.36 -5.31
C PHE A 209 39.10 18.86 -4.68
N THR A 210 39.13 18.89 -3.34
CA THR A 210 40.32 19.24 -2.55
C THR A 210 40.44 18.29 -1.37
N GLU A 211 41.66 17.99 -0.92
CA GLU A 211 41.91 17.07 0.18
C GLU A 211 41.11 17.43 1.43
N LYS A 212 41.20 18.69 1.89
CA LYS A 212 40.44 19.21 3.03
C LYS A 212 38.93 19.02 2.90
N SER A 213 38.38 19.25 1.72
CA SER A 213 36.93 19.09 1.49
C SER A 213 36.48 17.63 1.52
N ARG A 214 37.34 16.69 1.13
CA ARG A 214 36.99 15.27 0.99
C ARG A 214 37.13 14.48 2.30
N ILE A 215 37.80 15.02 3.31
CA ILE A 215 37.85 14.44 4.67
C ILE A 215 36.43 14.43 5.28
N PRO A 216 35.93 13.27 5.75
CA PRO A 216 34.67 13.21 6.47
C PRO A 216 34.66 14.04 7.74
N ASP A 217 33.61 14.83 7.95
CA ASP A 217 33.44 15.73 9.10
C ASP A 217 32.10 15.42 9.81
N PRO A 218 32.12 14.94 11.06
CA PRO A 218 30.92 14.53 11.75
C PRO A 218 29.95 15.69 12.01
N ASN A 219 30.42 16.94 12.15
CA ASN A 219 29.56 18.11 12.37
C ASN A 219 28.58 18.37 11.22
N ARG A 220 28.88 17.84 10.03
CA ARG A 220 27.97 17.87 8.89
C ARG A 220 26.66 17.14 9.16
N MET A 221 26.65 16.15 10.06
CA MET A 221 25.41 15.47 10.48
C MET A 221 24.48 16.42 11.26
N ILE A 222 25.01 17.27 12.14
CA ILE A 222 24.21 18.30 12.83
C ILE A 222 23.66 19.31 11.83
N ARG A 223 24.51 19.76 10.89
CA ARG A 223 24.08 20.68 9.83
C ARG A 223 22.98 20.07 8.97
N ALA A 224 23.11 18.81 8.59
CA ALA A 224 22.10 18.06 7.85
C ALA A 224 20.78 17.99 8.62
N TYR A 225 20.82 17.66 9.92
CA TYR A 225 19.63 17.66 10.77
C TYR A 225 18.94 19.03 10.81
N CYS A 226 19.69 20.11 11.00
CA CYS A 226 19.12 21.47 11.05
C CYS A 226 18.47 21.88 9.71
N GLN A 227 19.10 21.52 8.60
CA GLN A 227 18.55 21.74 7.27
C GLN A 227 17.30 20.89 7.02
N SER A 228 17.32 19.62 7.43
CA SER A 228 16.15 18.74 7.39
C SER A 228 14.97 19.29 8.18
N ALA A 229 15.20 19.71 9.43
CA ALA A 229 14.18 20.28 10.30
C ALA A 229 13.56 21.54 9.68
N SER A 230 14.40 22.43 9.16
CA SER A 230 13.95 23.68 8.51
C SER A 230 13.15 23.40 7.23
N THR A 231 13.63 22.45 6.42
CA THR A 231 12.97 22.03 5.17
C THR A 231 11.62 21.40 5.44
N LEU A 232 11.55 20.46 6.39
CA LEU A 232 10.31 19.79 6.76
C LEU A 232 9.30 20.76 7.41
N ASN A 233 9.75 21.70 8.23
CA ASN A 233 8.89 22.74 8.78
C ASN A 233 8.23 23.57 7.66
N LEU A 234 9.01 23.98 6.65
CA LEU A 234 8.47 24.72 5.52
C LEU A 234 7.52 23.86 4.67
N LEU A 235 7.85 22.59 4.43
CA LEU A 235 6.96 21.66 3.73
C LEU A 235 5.63 21.46 4.44
N ARG A 236 5.64 21.33 5.78
CA ARG A 236 4.42 21.26 6.59
C ARG A 236 3.58 22.52 6.44
N ALA A 237 4.21 23.70 6.50
CA ALA A 237 3.53 24.98 6.28
C ALA A 237 2.91 25.07 4.87
N PHE A 238 3.57 24.58 3.82
CA PHE A 238 2.97 24.55 2.49
C PHE A 238 1.83 23.52 2.35
N ALA A 239 1.97 22.35 2.98
CA ALA A 239 0.99 21.27 2.90
C ALA A 239 -0.34 21.60 3.60
N THR A 240 -0.31 22.36 4.70
CA THR A 240 -1.50 22.69 5.51
C THR A 240 -1.89 24.17 5.49
N GLY A 241 -0.96 25.08 5.19
CA GLY A 241 -1.18 26.53 5.20
C GLY A 241 -1.80 27.11 3.92
N GLY A 242 -2.51 26.29 3.14
CA GLY A 242 -3.22 26.73 1.94
C GLY A 242 -2.38 26.87 0.66
N TYR A 243 -1.08 26.54 0.68
CA TYR A 243 -0.30 26.46 -0.57
C TYR A 243 -0.71 25.25 -1.43
N ALA A 244 -0.98 24.12 -0.78
CA ALA A 244 -1.45 22.89 -1.42
C ALA A 244 -2.97 22.84 -1.69
N ALA A 245 -3.68 23.95 -1.50
CA ALA A 245 -5.13 24.03 -1.71
C ALA A 245 -5.49 23.81 -3.19
N MET A 246 -6.51 22.99 -3.47
CA MET A 246 -6.89 22.58 -4.83
C MET A 246 -7.34 23.76 -5.71
N GLN A 247 -7.84 24.85 -5.12
CA GLN A 247 -8.21 26.06 -5.85
C GLN A 247 -6.99 26.78 -6.47
N ARG A 248 -5.77 26.41 -6.04
CA ARG A 248 -4.52 27.02 -6.52
C ARG A 248 -3.85 26.22 -7.62
N VAL A 249 -4.50 25.18 -8.15
CA VAL A 249 -3.94 24.34 -9.22
C VAL A 249 -3.47 25.17 -10.42
N THR A 250 -4.22 26.20 -10.81
CA THR A 250 -3.82 27.14 -11.87
C THR A 250 -2.58 27.96 -11.51
N GLN A 251 -2.41 28.33 -10.23
CA GLN A 251 -1.27 29.09 -9.72
C GLN A 251 0.01 28.26 -9.55
N TRP A 252 -0.09 26.94 -9.66
CA TRP A 252 1.08 26.07 -9.62
C TRP A 252 1.78 25.95 -10.96
N ASN A 253 1.27 26.58 -12.03
CA ASN A 253 2.00 26.63 -13.27
C ASN A 253 3.33 27.37 -13.05
N LEU A 254 4.43 26.75 -13.45
CA LEU A 254 5.75 27.38 -13.37
C LEU A 254 5.92 28.24 -14.62
N ASP A 255 6.38 29.49 -14.48
CA ASP A 255 6.48 30.48 -15.56
C ASP A 255 7.20 29.96 -16.81
N PHE A 256 8.17 29.04 -16.63
CA PHE A 256 8.93 28.46 -17.75
C PHE A 256 8.23 27.28 -18.44
N VAL A 257 7.13 26.78 -17.89
CA VAL A 257 6.26 25.74 -18.45
C VAL A 257 5.13 26.37 -19.29
N GLU A 258 4.76 27.64 -19.03
CA GLU A 258 3.67 28.36 -19.71
C GLU A 258 3.78 28.46 -21.23
N ASN A 259 4.99 28.31 -21.79
CA ASN A 259 5.23 28.36 -23.24
C ASN A 259 5.64 26.99 -23.81
N SER A 260 4.99 25.92 -23.34
CA SER A 260 5.23 24.55 -23.81
C SER A 260 3.91 23.80 -24.00
N GLU A 261 3.88 22.84 -24.94
CA GLU A 261 2.70 21.99 -25.19
C GLU A 261 2.19 21.30 -23.91
N GLN A 262 3.11 20.95 -23.01
CA GLN A 262 2.86 20.29 -21.73
C GLN A 262 2.28 21.28 -20.72
N GLY A 263 2.68 22.55 -20.81
CA GLY A 263 2.03 23.64 -20.10
C GLY A 263 0.61 23.88 -20.58
N ASP A 264 0.37 23.88 -21.89
CA ASP A 264 -0.97 24.04 -22.47
C ASP A 264 -1.89 22.89 -22.03
N ARG A 265 -1.42 21.63 -22.10
CA ARG A 265 -2.13 20.46 -21.56
C ARG A 265 -2.39 20.56 -20.06
N TYR A 266 -1.45 21.13 -19.30
CA TYR A 266 -1.64 21.36 -17.88
C TYR A 266 -2.69 22.44 -17.60
N GLN A 267 -2.72 23.52 -18.38
CA GLN A 267 -3.75 24.55 -18.27
C GLN A 267 -5.13 23.97 -18.60
N GLU A 268 -5.27 23.18 -19.67
CA GLU A 268 -6.54 22.50 -19.99
C GLU A 268 -6.99 21.59 -18.84
N LEU A 269 -6.07 20.80 -18.28
CA LEU A 269 -6.36 19.99 -17.11
C LEU A 269 -6.79 20.84 -15.91
N ALA A 270 -6.08 21.94 -15.64
CA ALA A 270 -6.37 22.84 -14.53
C ALA A 270 -7.77 23.44 -14.66
N HIS A 271 -8.19 23.83 -15.86
CA HIS A 271 -9.57 24.26 -16.13
C HIS A 271 -10.59 23.16 -15.84
N ARG A 272 -10.31 21.92 -16.23
CA ARG A 272 -11.22 20.79 -15.94
C ARG A 272 -11.27 20.44 -14.44
N VAL A 273 -10.17 20.66 -13.72
CA VAL A 273 -10.14 20.53 -12.25
C VAL A 273 -10.98 21.63 -11.63
N ASP A 274 -10.87 22.88 -12.11
CA ASP A 274 -11.68 24.01 -11.66
C ASP A 274 -13.19 23.77 -11.86
N GLU A 275 -13.59 23.29 -13.05
CA GLU A 275 -14.98 22.88 -13.31
C GLU A 275 -15.46 21.78 -12.35
N ALA A 276 -14.61 20.79 -12.07
CA ALA A 276 -14.93 19.72 -11.13
C ALA A 276 -15.07 20.23 -9.69
N LEU A 277 -14.22 21.19 -9.27
CA LEU A 277 -14.34 21.84 -7.97
C LEU A 277 -15.64 22.64 -7.87
N GLY A 278 -16.02 23.38 -8.92
CA GLY A 278 -17.30 24.07 -9.00
C GLY A 278 -18.51 23.12 -8.90
N PHE A 279 -18.42 21.95 -9.53
CA PHE A 279 -19.43 20.89 -9.36
C PHE A 279 -19.48 20.35 -7.92
N MET A 280 -18.33 20.09 -7.30
CA MET A 280 -18.27 19.63 -5.91
C MET A 280 -18.86 20.66 -4.93
N GLU A 281 -18.57 21.94 -5.15
CA GLU A 281 -19.15 23.04 -4.38
C GLU A 281 -20.68 23.10 -4.55
N ALA A 282 -21.18 23.02 -5.79
CA ALA A 282 -22.61 22.96 -6.07
C ALA A 282 -23.29 21.73 -5.46
N ALA A 283 -22.57 20.63 -5.28
CA ALA A 283 -23.02 19.41 -4.61
C ALA A 283 -22.91 19.47 -3.06
N GLY A 284 -22.45 20.58 -2.49
CA GLY A 284 -22.38 20.80 -1.03
C GLY A 284 -21.02 20.50 -0.38
N LEU A 285 -19.98 20.20 -1.16
CA LEU A 285 -18.59 20.10 -0.70
C LEU A 285 -17.91 21.45 -0.88
N THR A 286 -18.05 22.33 0.12
CA THR A 286 -17.52 23.70 0.04
C THR A 286 -16.00 23.77 0.08
N ILE A 287 -15.47 24.87 -0.42
CA ILE A 287 -14.03 25.17 -0.48
C ILE A 287 -13.31 25.16 0.88
N ASP A 288 -14.05 25.38 1.96
CA ASP A 288 -13.53 25.40 3.33
C ASP A 288 -13.31 24.00 3.91
N HIS A 289 -13.81 22.96 3.24
CA HIS A 289 -13.63 21.59 3.70
C HIS A 289 -12.13 21.24 3.73
N PRO A 290 -11.58 20.66 4.82
CA PRO A 290 -10.14 20.41 4.96
C PRO A 290 -9.51 19.60 3.82
N VAL A 291 -10.29 18.73 3.19
CA VAL A 291 -9.88 17.93 2.01
C VAL A 291 -9.57 18.80 0.78
N MET A 292 -10.14 20.01 0.69
CA MET A 292 -9.90 20.97 -0.40
C MET A 292 -8.69 21.86 -0.13
N SER A 293 -8.38 22.15 1.14
CA SER A 293 -7.40 23.15 1.55
C SER A 293 -6.05 22.59 2.01
N THR A 294 -5.99 21.29 2.35
CA THR A 294 -4.80 20.63 2.86
C THR A 294 -4.43 19.39 2.06
N THR A 295 -3.15 19.00 2.11
CA THR A 295 -2.69 17.75 1.51
C THR A 295 -1.75 17.02 2.45
N GLU A 296 -1.81 15.69 2.44
CA GLU A 296 -0.82 14.86 3.14
C GLU A 296 0.48 14.82 2.31
N PHE A 297 1.60 15.11 2.96
CA PHE A 297 2.94 15.04 2.36
C PHE A 297 3.91 14.39 3.33
N TRP A 298 4.63 13.38 2.84
CA TRP A 298 5.62 12.65 3.62
C TRP A 298 7.02 12.85 3.06
N THR A 299 8.03 12.49 3.85
CA THR A 299 9.44 12.60 3.48
C THR A 299 10.11 11.23 3.50
N SER A 300 11.16 11.10 2.70
CA SER A 300 11.92 9.88 2.56
C SER A 300 13.36 10.14 2.16
N HIS A 301 14.25 9.25 2.57
CA HIS A 301 15.64 9.20 2.11
C HIS A 301 16.21 7.78 2.20
N GLU A 302 17.37 7.58 1.58
CA GLU A 302 18.13 6.33 1.69
C GLU A 302 18.68 6.20 3.10
N CYS A 303 18.33 5.12 3.79
CA CYS A 303 18.98 4.75 5.04
C CYS A 303 20.40 4.28 4.72
N LEU A 304 21.36 5.23 4.74
CA LEU A 304 22.74 4.99 4.32
C LEU A 304 23.73 5.25 5.46
N LEU A 305 23.70 6.45 6.05
CA LEU A 305 24.61 6.84 7.12
C LEU A 305 24.07 6.36 8.47
N LEU A 306 24.32 5.09 8.80
CA LEU A 306 23.74 4.44 9.99
C LEU A 306 23.96 5.17 11.34
N PRO A 307 25.10 5.84 11.60
CA PRO A 307 25.23 6.67 12.80
C PRO A 307 24.16 7.79 12.89
N TYR A 308 23.89 8.47 11.78
CA TYR A 308 22.84 9.50 11.69
C TYR A 308 21.44 8.91 11.95
N GLU A 309 21.15 7.75 11.35
CA GLU A 309 19.86 7.07 11.51
C GLU A 309 19.65 6.55 12.93
N GLN A 310 20.71 5.99 13.54
CA GLN A 310 20.69 5.53 14.93
C GLN A 310 20.38 6.70 15.88
N ALA A 311 21.08 7.83 15.74
CA ALA A 311 20.88 8.99 16.61
C ALA A 311 19.45 9.55 16.54
N LEU A 312 18.79 9.45 15.39
CA LEU A 312 17.42 9.90 15.17
C LEU A 312 16.36 8.81 15.37
N THR A 313 16.73 7.63 15.85
CA THR A 313 15.78 6.55 16.14
C THR A 313 15.16 6.75 17.52
N ARG A 314 13.83 6.71 17.60
CA ARG A 314 13.09 6.91 18.85
C ARG A 314 12.14 5.76 19.13
N LYS A 315 11.94 5.48 20.41
CA LYS A 315 10.90 4.56 20.87
C LYS A 315 9.60 5.34 21.01
N ASP A 316 8.57 4.92 20.29
CA ASP A 316 7.22 5.48 20.40
C ASP A 316 6.64 5.16 21.78
N SER A 317 6.18 6.18 22.49
CA SER A 317 5.61 6.04 23.84
C SER A 317 4.29 5.26 23.83
N THR A 318 3.56 5.27 22.72
CA THR A 318 2.24 4.61 22.63
C THR A 318 2.33 3.13 22.29
N SER A 319 3.16 2.74 21.31
CA SER A 319 3.32 1.34 20.88
C SER A 319 4.52 0.61 21.49
N GLY A 320 5.49 1.33 22.04
CA GLY A 320 6.76 0.77 22.51
C GLY A 320 7.69 0.28 21.40
N LEU A 321 7.35 0.51 20.13
CA LEU A 321 8.17 0.15 18.96
C LEU A 321 9.17 1.27 18.62
N TYR A 322 10.23 0.94 17.91
CA TYR A 322 11.22 1.91 17.44
C TYR A 322 10.86 2.43 16.05
N TYR A 323 11.11 3.72 15.81
CA TYR A 323 10.93 4.38 14.52
C TYR A 323 12.20 5.18 14.21
N GLY A 324 12.69 5.06 12.97
CA GLY A 324 13.68 5.99 12.43
C GLY A 324 12.99 7.33 12.21
N CYS A 325 13.10 8.25 13.17
CA CYS A 325 12.40 9.53 13.14
C CYS A 325 13.14 10.60 12.32
N SER A 326 14.09 10.17 11.47
CA SER A 326 14.76 10.99 10.47
C SER A 326 13.87 11.27 9.25
N ALA A 327 12.96 10.36 8.90
CA ALA A 327 11.97 10.53 7.84
C ALA A 327 10.77 9.59 8.00
N HIS A 328 9.72 9.81 7.23
CA HIS A 328 8.52 8.98 7.29
C HIS A 328 8.77 7.59 6.70
N MET A 329 9.38 7.54 5.51
CA MET A 329 9.76 6.30 4.82
C MET A 329 11.27 6.27 4.62
N LEU A 330 11.89 5.11 4.85
CA LEU A 330 13.31 4.88 4.59
C LEU A 330 13.45 3.82 3.51
N TRP A 331 14.51 3.85 2.69
CA TRP A 331 14.83 2.73 1.81
C TRP A 331 16.25 2.22 1.97
N VAL A 332 16.45 0.93 1.68
CA VAL A 332 17.77 0.34 1.50
C VAL A 332 18.18 0.39 0.03
N GLY A 333 19.40 0.87 -0.22
CA GLY A 333 19.95 1.02 -1.55
C GLY A 333 20.42 -0.31 -2.15
N GLU A 334 20.60 -0.34 -3.48
CA GLU A 334 21.08 -1.52 -4.21
C GLU A 334 22.46 -2.00 -3.72
N ARG A 335 23.29 -1.08 -3.19
CA ARG A 335 24.66 -1.39 -2.72
C ARG A 335 24.73 -1.75 -1.23
N THR A 336 23.63 -1.63 -0.49
CA THR A 336 23.59 -1.79 0.98
C THR A 336 22.53 -2.80 1.45
N ARG A 337 21.88 -3.52 0.51
CA ARG A 337 20.80 -4.49 0.79
C ARG A 337 21.25 -5.93 1.05
N GLN A 338 22.50 -6.14 1.50
CA GLN A 338 22.99 -7.48 1.80
C GLN A 338 22.17 -8.10 2.94
N LEU A 339 21.73 -9.36 2.78
CA LEU A 339 20.83 -10.03 3.73
C LEU A 339 21.36 -10.04 5.17
N ASP A 340 22.67 -10.17 5.35
CA ASP A 340 23.38 -10.19 6.62
C ASP A 340 24.09 -8.86 6.94
N GLY A 341 23.88 -7.83 6.12
CA GLY A 341 24.50 -6.52 6.24
C GLY A 341 23.87 -5.63 7.31
N ALA A 342 24.63 -4.61 7.72
CA ALA A 342 24.23 -3.69 8.77
C ALA A 342 22.96 -2.90 8.48
N HIS A 343 22.76 -2.46 7.23
CA HIS A 343 21.56 -1.68 6.87
C HIS A 343 20.27 -2.50 6.97
N VAL A 344 20.31 -3.76 6.52
CA VAL A 344 19.16 -4.66 6.66
C VAL A 344 18.89 -4.96 8.14
N GLU A 345 19.94 -5.18 8.94
CA GLU A 345 19.79 -5.36 10.39
C GLU A 345 19.21 -4.13 11.10
N PHE A 346 19.64 -2.93 10.74
CA PHE A 346 19.08 -1.70 11.28
C PHE A 346 17.59 -1.57 10.93
N LEU A 347 17.26 -1.69 9.64
CA LEU A 347 15.89 -1.54 9.14
C LEU A 347 14.93 -2.63 9.64
N ARG A 348 15.43 -3.83 9.97
CA ARG A 348 14.64 -4.94 10.53
C ARG A 348 13.89 -4.54 11.80
N GLY A 349 14.43 -3.64 12.62
CA GLY A 349 13.82 -3.28 13.90
C GLY A 349 13.14 -1.91 13.97
N VAL A 350 13.23 -1.08 12.93
CA VAL A 350 12.43 0.16 12.85
C VAL A 350 11.04 -0.13 12.24
N SER A 351 10.02 0.57 12.70
CA SER A 351 8.62 0.37 12.31
C SER A 351 8.14 1.23 11.14
N ASN A 352 9.05 1.98 10.49
CA ASN A 352 8.74 2.76 9.29
C ASN A 352 8.33 1.87 8.11
N PRO A 353 7.47 2.31 7.17
CA PRO A 353 7.40 1.69 5.87
C PRO A 353 8.76 1.79 5.17
N LEU A 354 9.16 0.71 4.51
CA LEU A 354 10.50 0.52 3.97
C LEU A 354 10.48 0.36 2.46
N GLY A 355 11.42 1.01 1.77
CA GLY A 355 11.74 0.74 0.38
C GLY A 355 12.90 -0.24 0.24
N ILE A 356 12.87 -1.09 -0.79
CA ILE A 356 13.99 -1.93 -1.21
C ILE A 356 14.29 -1.62 -2.67
N LYS A 357 15.46 -1.05 -2.95
CA LYS A 357 15.92 -0.84 -4.33
C LYS A 357 16.33 -2.18 -4.93
N VAL A 358 15.82 -2.51 -6.11
CA VAL A 358 16.13 -3.76 -6.82
C VAL A 358 16.51 -3.50 -8.26
N SER A 359 17.70 -3.94 -8.65
CA SER A 359 18.16 -3.87 -10.04
C SER A 359 17.81 -5.14 -10.83
N GLN A 360 18.16 -5.16 -12.11
CA GLN A 360 18.10 -6.32 -13.00
C GLN A 360 18.94 -7.52 -12.52
N LYS A 361 19.83 -7.32 -11.55
CA LYS A 361 20.68 -8.36 -10.95
C LYS A 361 20.04 -9.05 -9.74
N MET A 362 18.88 -8.57 -9.28
CA MET A 362 18.21 -9.15 -8.11
C MET A 362 17.81 -10.60 -8.39
N ASP A 363 18.23 -11.51 -7.51
CA ASP A 363 17.75 -12.89 -7.49
C ASP A 363 16.35 -12.96 -6.84
N PRO A 364 15.36 -13.60 -7.48
CA PRO A 364 14.01 -13.71 -6.91
C PRO A 364 13.98 -14.36 -5.51
N LYS A 365 14.84 -15.35 -5.22
CA LYS A 365 14.87 -16.00 -3.90
C LYS A 365 15.52 -15.11 -2.84
N GLU A 366 16.54 -14.35 -3.21
CA GLU A 366 17.12 -13.33 -2.32
C GLU A 366 16.09 -12.26 -1.96
N LEU A 367 15.30 -11.77 -2.93
CA LEU A 367 14.25 -10.79 -2.70
C LEU A 367 13.21 -11.30 -1.69
N THR A 368 12.70 -12.52 -1.86
CA THR A 368 11.70 -13.07 -0.93
C THR A 368 12.26 -13.19 0.48
N LYS A 369 13.52 -13.64 0.64
CA LYS A 369 14.19 -13.70 1.95
C LYS A 369 14.36 -12.33 2.57
N LEU A 370 14.72 -11.32 1.78
CA LEU A 370 14.88 -9.96 2.26
C LEU A 370 13.54 -9.39 2.76
N ILE A 371 12.45 -9.66 2.04
CA ILE A 371 11.09 -9.27 2.45
C ILE A 371 10.70 -9.98 3.75
N ASP A 372 11.01 -11.28 3.91
CA ASP A 372 10.73 -12.01 5.15
C ASP A 372 11.46 -11.41 6.36
N ILE A 373 12.70 -10.97 6.18
CA ILE A 373 13.48 -10.31 7.24
C ILE A 373 12.85 -8.96 7.62
N LEU A 374 12.45 -8.16 6.64
CA LEU A 374 12.00 -6.77 6.86
C LEU A 374 10.48 -6.65 7.13
N ASN A 375 9.70 -7.67 6.79
CA ASN A 375 8.25 -7.74 6.97
C ASN A 375 7.79 -9.15 7.42
N PRO A 376 8.24 -9.61 8.59
CA PRO A 376 7.96 -10.98 9.06
C PRO A 376 6.48 -11.25 9.33
N THR A 377 5.66 -10.22 9.51
CA THR A 377 4.21 -10.32 9.71
C THR A 377 3.41 -10.14 8.42
N ASN A 378 4.09 -9.98 7.27
CA ASN A 378 3.49 -9.75 5.97
C ASN A 378 2.47 -8.60 5.97
N LYS A 379 2.77 -7.52 6.68
CA LYS A 379 1.89 -6.36 6.80
C LYS A 379 1.84 -5.61 5.46
N PRO A 380 0.65 -5.40 4.86
CA PRO A 380 0.53 -4.56 3.67
C PRO A 380 1.05 -3.14 3.91
N GLY A 381 1.69 -2.54 2.91
CA GLY A 381 2.25 -1.18 3.01
C GLY A 381 3.61 -1.08 3.71
N ARG A 382 4.04 -2.14 4.42
CA ARG A 382 5.35 -2.19 5.09
C ARG A 382 6.50 -2.19 4.09
N ILE A 383 6.40 -2.94 2.98
CA ILE A 383 7.47 -3.04 1.97
C ILE A 383 7.04 -2.46 0.65
N THR A 384 7.86 -1.57 0.14
CA THR A 384 7.83 -1.07 -1.23
C THR A 384 9.03 -1.62 -2.00
N VAL A 385 8.80 -2.41 -3.04
CA VAL A 385 9.87 -2.90 -3.93
C VAL A 385 10.06 -1.89 -5.06
N ILE A 386 11.20 -1.21 -5.05
CA ILE A 386 11.54 -0.10 -5.96
C ILE A 386 12.43 -0.65 -7.08
N VAL A 387 11.84 -0.94 -8.24
CA VAL A 387 12.52 -1.60 -9.37
C VAL A 387 13.22 -0.59 -10.28
N ARG A 388 14.51 -0.82 -10.56
CA ARG A 388 15.38 0.03 -11.41
C ARG A 388 16.23 -0.82 -12.35
N MET A 389 15.58 -1.41 -13.36
CA MET A 389 16.16 -2.45 -14.21
C MET A 389 16.79 -1.91 -15.48
N GLY A 390 16.43 -0.69 -15.89
CA GLY A 390 16.71 -0.17 -17.22
C GLY A 390 15.64 -0.64 -18.21
N ALA A 391 15.34 0.20 -19.21
CA ALA A 391 14.25 -0.02 -20.16
C ALA A 391 14.31 -1.39 -20.87
N GLU A 392 15.52 -1.84 -21.21
CA GLU A 392 15.76 -3.09 -21.95
C GLU A 392 15.49 -4.34 -21.09
N ASN A 393 15.68 -4.26 -19.77
CA ASN A 393 15.62 -5.42 -18.89
C ASN A 393 14.27 -5.58 -18.18
N MET A 394 13.48 -4.51 -18.08
CA MET A 394 12.25 -4.49 -17.28
C MET A 394 11.28 -5.62 -17.66
N ARG A 395 11.00 -5.80 -18.96
CA ARG A 395 10.09 -6.86 -19.45
C ARG A 395 10.63 -8.28 -19.26
N VAL A 396 11.94 -8.43 -19.15
CA VAL A 396 12.60 -9.73 -19.01
C VAL A 396 12.70 -10.13 -17.54
N LYS A 397 13.11 -9.20 -16.66
CA LYS A 397 13.51 -9.52 -15.29
C LYS A 397 12.37 -9.38 -14.28
N LEU A 398 11.54 -8.34 -14.39
CA LEU A 398 10.46 -8.08 -13.44
C LEU A 398 9.45 -9.22 -13.27
N PRO A 399 9.00 -9.93 -14.34
CA PRO A 399 8.04 -11.02 -14.19
C PRO A 399 8.50 -12.09 -13.19
N HIS A 400 9.81 -12.40 -13.18
CA HIS A 400 10.38 -13.41 -12.29
C HIS A 400 10.30 -12.99 -10.81
N LEU A 401 10.53 -11.70 -10.51
CA LEU A 401 10.39 -11.17 -9.16
C LEU A 401 8.93 -11.14 -8.71
N VAL A 402 8.02 -10.68 -9.57
CA VAL A 402 6.58 -10.63 -9.27
C VAL A 402 6.02 -12.01 -8.95
N ARG A 403 6.39 -13.03 -9.74
CA ARG A 403 5.98 -14.42 -9.51
C ARG A 403 6.56 -15.00 -8.23
N ALA A 404 7.82 -14.70 -7.91
CA ALA A 404 8.45 -15.18 -6.68
C ALA A 404 7.80 -14.59 -5.43
N VAL A 405 7.59 -13.27 -5.39
CA VAL A 405 6.91 -12.58 -4.27
C VAL A 405 5.48 -13.09 -4.12
N ARG A 406 4.74 -13.25 -5.23
CA ARG A 406 3.40 -13.85 -5.20
C ARG A 406 3.42 -15.30 -4.70
N GLY A 407 4.37 -16.11 -5.16
CA GLY A 407 4.54 -17.51 -4.74
C GLY A 407 4.86 -17.64 -3.25
N ALA A 408 5.56 -16.65 -2.68
CA ALA A 408 5.81 -16.55 -1.25
C ALA A 408 4.61 -15.99 -0.45
N GLY A 409 3.52 -15.59 -1.11
CA GLY A 409 2.35 -14.99 -0.47
C GLY A 409 2.60 -13.59 0.11
N GLN A 410 3.69 -12.93 -0.28
CA GLN A 410 4.13 -11.66 0.26
C GLN A 410 3.39 -10.48 -0.39
N ILE A 411 2.97 -9.51 0.43
CA ILE A 411 2.26 -8.31 -0.02
C ILE A 411 3.24 -7.14 -0.02
N VAL A 412 3.47 -6.57 -1.20
CA VAL A 412 4.38 -5.45 -1.40
C VAL A 412 3.77 -4.40 -2.32
N THR A 413 4.20 -3.16 -2.17
CA THR A 413 3.91 -2.08 -3.12
C THR A 413 5.00 -2.06 -4.20
N TRP A 414 4.63 -2.31 -5.45
CA TRP A 414 5.58 -2.26 -6.57
C TRP A 414 5.72 -0.83 -7.08
N VAL A 415 6.96 -0.33 -7.18
CA VAL A 415 7.26 1.04 -7.59
C VAL A 415 8.36 1.04 -8.63
N CYS A 416 8.17 1.79 -9.72
CA CYS A 416 9.18 1.95 -10.75
C CYS A 416 10.10 3.13 -10.47
N ASP A 417 11.41 2.88 -10.42
CA ASP A 417 12.47 3.89 -10.50
C ASP A 417 13.09 3.82 -11.91
N PRO A 418 12.55 4.58 -12.87
CA PRO A 418 13.00 4.56 -14.25
C PRO A 418 14.28 5.40 -14.48
N MET A 419 14.88 5.93 -13.43
CA MET A 419 15.96 6.91 -13.52
C MET A 419 17.32 6.21 -13.45
N HIS A 420 17.53 5.46 -12.36
CA HIS A 420 18.85 4.94 -12.03
C HIS A 420 19.29 3.82 -13.00
N GLY A 421 18.36 3.09 -13.61
CA GLY A 421 18.61 2.05 -14.61
C GLY A 421 19.11 2.59 -15.96
N ASN A 422 18.84 3.85 -16.28
CA ASN A 422 19.00 4.43 -17.63
C ASN A 422 20.06 5.54 -17.70
N THR A 423 21.03 5.54 -16.80
CA THR A 423 22.09 6.57 -16.77
C THR A 423 23.19 6.24 -17.77
N ILE A 424 23.53 7.21 -18.62
CA ILE A 424 24.62 7.14 -19.61
C ILE A 424 25.63 8.28 -19.39
N LYS A 425 26.79 8.21 -20.04
CA LYS A 425 27.79 9.29 -20.07
C LYS A 425 27.73 9.97 -21.44
N ALA A 426 27.52 11.28 -21.45
CA ALA A 426 27.51 12.10 -22.66
C ALA A 426 28.93 12.30 -23.22
N PRO A 427 29.10 12.70 -24.50
CA PRO A 427 30.40 12.98 -25.10
C PRO A 427 31.24 14.01 -24.33
N CYS A 428 30.59 15.02 -23.72
CA CYS A 428 31.21 16.03 -22.87
C CYS A 428 31.66 15.51 -21.48
N GLY A 429 31.41 14.23 -21.18
CA GLY A 429 31.80 13.58 -19.94
C GLY A 429 30.79 13.67 -18.80
N LEU A 430 29.76 14.52 -18.93
CA LEU A 430 28.65 14.60 -17.97
C LEU A 430 27.80 13.34 -18.01
N LYS A 431 27.21 12.98 -16.87
CA LYS A 431 26.16 11.95 -16.85
C LYS A 431 24.88 12.56 -17.39
N THR A 432 24.06 11.77 -18.07
CA THR A 432 22.71 12.15 -18.45
C THR A 432 21.81 10.92 -18.49
N ARG A 433 20.52 11.12 -18.69
CA ARG A 433 19.51 10.06 -18.83
C ARG A 433 18.61 10.42 -20.03
N PRO A 434 18.47 9.53 -21.03
CA PRO A 434 17.52 9.76 -22.11
C PRO A 434 16.09 9.66 -21.58
N PHE A 435 15.30 10.71 -21.79
CA PHE A 435 13.88 10.73 -21.40
C PHE A 435 13.08 9.57 -22.02
N ASP A 436 13.38 9.21 -23.26
CA ASP A 436 12.73 8.07 -23.94
C ASP A 436 13.01 6.73 -23.24
N ALA A 437 14.21 6.55 -22.69
CA ALA A 437 14.55 5.35 -21.93
C ALA A 437 13.80 5.31 -20.59
N ILE A 438 13.72 6.46 -19.90
CA ILE A 438 12.92 6.62 -18.68
C ILE A 438 11.46 6.24 -18.96
N LEU A 439 10.89 6.80 -20.03
CA LEU A 439 9.52 6.52 -20.44
C LEU A 439 9.31 5.05 -20.84
N ALA A 440 10.25 4.46 -21.58
CA ALA A 440 10.19 3.07 -22.00
C ALA A 440 10.21 2.10 -20.80
N GLU A 441 10.98 2.39 -19.75
CA GLU A 441 11.00 1.61 -18.52
C GLU A 441 9.68 1.71 -17.76
N VAL A 442 9.09 2.90 -17.64
CA VAL A 442 7.76 3.07 -17.04
C VAL A 442 6.70 2.30 -17.84
N ARG A 443 6.70 2.41 -19.17
CA ARG A 443 5.75 1.65 -20.01
C ARG A 443 5.88 0.15 -19.80
N ALA A 444 7.11 -0.36 -19.79
CA ALA A 444 7.42 -1.76 -19.54
C ALA A 444 6.95 -2.23 -18.16
N PHE A 445 7.13 -1.40 -17.13
CA PHE A 445 6.68 -1.69 -15.77
C PHE A 445 5.16 -1.91 -15.72
N PHE A 446 4.38 -1.01 -16.33
CA PHE A 446 2.93 -1.17 -16.44
C PHE A 446 2.54 -2.43 -17.24
N ASP A 447 3.18 -2.67 -18.39
CA ASP A 447 2.91 -3.85 -19.23
C ASP A 447 3.10 -5.15 -18.45
N VAL A 448 4.22 -5.27 -17.70
CA VAL A 448 4.52 -6.45 -16.90
C VAL A 448 3.47 -6.65 -15.81
N HIS A 449 3.08 -5.59 -15.09
CA HIS A 449 2.07 -5.71 -14.05
C HIS A 449 0.69 -6.10 -14.60
N GLU A 450 0.31 -5.58 -15.77
CA GLU A 450 -0.91 -5.98 -16.47
C GLU A 450 -0.85 -7.46 -16.87
N GLN A 451 0.24 -7.92 -17.49
CA GLN A 451 0.43 -9.31 -17.91
C GLN A 451 0.46 -10.28 -16.73
N GLU A 452 1.11 -9.89 -15.63
CA GLU A 452 1.20 -10.72 -14.43
C GLU A 452 -0.06 -10.66 -13.56
N GLY A 453 -1.02 -9.78 -13.84
CA GLY A 453 -2.21 -9.59 -12.99
C GLY A 453 -1.88 -9.00 -11.60
N SER A 454 -0.91 -8.08 -11.56
CA SER A 454 -0.48 -7.37 -10.33
C SER A 454 -0.67 -5.85 -10.47
N HIS A 455 -0.35 -5.10 -9.40
CA HIS A 455 -0.54 -3.66 -9.36
C HIS A 455 0.77 -2.91 -9.51
N ALA A 456 0.85 -2.08 -10.56
CA ALA A 456 1.83 -1.00 -10.68
C ALA A 456 1.46 0.07 -9.63
N GLY A 457 2.10 0.01 -8.47
CA GLY A 457 1.71 0.77 -7.28
C GLY A 457 2.26 2.19 -7.21
N GLY A 458 3.28 2.55 -8.01
CA GLY A 458 3.80 3.92 -8.03
C GLY A 458 5.05 4.13 -8.87
N ILE A 459 5.59 5.36 -8.80
CA ILE A 459 6.85 5.78 -9.42
C ILE A 459 7.76 6.49 -8.41
N HIS A 460 9.07 6.31 -8.56
CA HIS A 460 10.14 6.95 -7.77
C HIS A 460 11.07 7.72 -8.71
N LEU A 461 11.02 9.05 -8.64
CA LEU A 461 11.72 9.94 -9.57
C LEU A 461 12.79 10.78 -8.89
N GLU A 462 13.81 11.14 -9.66
CA GLU A 462 14.74 12.22 -9.33
C GLU A 462 14.39 13.41 -10.21
N MET A 463 13.99 14.51 -9.58
CA MET A 463 13.33 15.62 -10.25
C MET A 463 13.50 16.91 -9.45
N THR A 464 13.42 18.04 -10.13
CA THR A 464 13.55 19.37 -9.53
C THR A 464 12.58 20.36 -10.16
N GLY A 465 12.09 21.30 -9.36
CA GLY A 465 11.33 22.45 -9.86
C GLY A 465 12.18 23.50 -10.57
N GLN A 466 13.51 23.37 -10.51
CA GLN A 466 14.43 24.24 -11.24
C GLN A 466 14.41 23.95 -12.75
N ASN A 467 14.67 25.00 -13.54
CA ASN A 467 14.76 24.88 -14.99
C ASN A 467 16.15 24.39 -15.42
N VAL A 468 16.40 23.09 -15.25
CA VAL A 468 17.70 22.44 -15.50
C VAL A 468 17.78 21.71 -16.85
N THR A 469 19.00 21.48 -17.33
CA THR A 469 19.32 20.72 -18.55
C THR A 469 20.13 19.47 -18.20
N GLU A 470 19.56 18.59 -17.38
CA GLU A 470 20.27 17.43 -16.83
C GLU A 470 19.95 16.13 -17.59
N CYS A 471 18.68 15.88 -17.92
CA CYS A 471 18.24 14.75 -18.76
C CYS A 471 18.02 15.20 -20.21
N ILE A 472 18.53 14.43 -21.18
CA ILE A 472 18.32 14.69 -22.61
C ILE A 472 16.93 14.22 -23.08
N GLY A 473 16.43 14.83 -24.14
CA GLY A 473 15.11 14.54 -24.72
C GLY A 473 13.96 15.23 -23.99
N GLY A 474 12.77 14.64 -24.11
CA GLY A 474 11.51 15.27 -23.74
C GLY A 474 11.06 16.31 -24.77
N SER A 475 9.85 16.81 -24.59
CA SER A 475 9.20 17.81 -25.46
C SER A 475 10.05 19.02 -25.85
N ARG A 476 10.81 19.60 -24.90
CA ARG A 476 11.69 20.75 -25.15
C ARG A 476 13.03 20.38 -25.83
N THR A 477 13.21 19.12 -26.24
CA THR A 477 14.41 18.53 -26.85
C THR A 477 15.72 19.07 -26.24
N VAL A 478 16.02 18.66 -24.99
CA VAL A 478 17.34 18.91 -24.40
C VAL A 478 18.36 18.01 -25.11
N THR A 479 19.39 18.59 -25.71
CA THR A 479 20.46 17.86 -26.42
C THR A 479 21.68 17.66 -25.52
N PHE A 480 22.70 16.93 -26.00
CA PHE A 480 23.97 16.81 -25.28
C PHE A 480 24.69 18.16 -25.11
N ASP A 481 24.55 19.06 -26.07
CA ASP A 481 25.21 20.38 -26.05
C ASP A 481 24.55 21.32 -25.04
N ASP A 482 23.25 21.14 -24.78
CA ASP A 482 22.52 21.90 -23.78
C ASP A 482 22.91 21.55 -22.35
N LEU A 483 23.51 20.37 -22.12
CA LEU A 483 23.77 19.87 -20.77
C LEU A 483 24.57 20.88 -19.95
N SER A 484 25.64 21.44 -20.50
CA SER A 484 26.49 22.40 -19.79
C SER A 484 25.83 23.74 -19.46
N SER A 485 24.64 24.05 -20.00
CA SER A 485 23.96 25.32 -19.75
C SER A 485 23.53 25.44 -18.28
N ARG A 486 22.82 24.44 -17.76
CA ARG A 486 22.19 24.44 -16.43
C ARG A 486 22.23 23.06 -15.78
N TYR A 487 23.43 22.49 -15.69
CA TYR A 487 23.71 21.25 -14.95
C TYR A 487 24.08 21.58 -13.50
N HIS A 488 23.12 21.46 -12.59
CA HIS A 488 23.30 21.89 -11.20
C HIS A 488 23.54 20.72 -10.23
N THR A 489 23.15 19.50 -10.59
CA THR A 489 23.41 18.32 -9.78
C THR A 489 24.89 17.94 -9.71
N HIS A 490 25.40 17.71 -8.51
CA HIS A 490 26.71 17.05 -8.28
C HIS A 490 26.62 15.52 -8.33
N CYS A 491 25.41 15.00 -8.50
CA CYS A 491 25.05 13.65 -8.19
C CYS A 491 24.66 12.92 -9.48
N ASP A 492 23.38 12.58 -9.64
CA ASP A 492 22.85 12.07 -10.90
C ASP A 492 21.84 13.07 -11.53
N PRO A 493 21.62 13.00 -12.85
CA PRO A 493 20.76 13.92 -13.63
C PRO A 493 19.28 13.84 -13.24
N ARG A 494 18.64 14.96 -12.90
CA ARG A 494 17.22 15.05 -12.53
C ARG A 494 16.34 15.39 -13.74
N LEU A 495 15.08 14.97 -13.69
CA LEU A 495 14.05 15.52 -14.57
C LEU A 495 13.80 16.99 -14.21
N ASN A 496 13.73 17.86 -15.21
CA ASN A 496 13.18 19.20 -15.01
C ASN A 496 11.64 19.15 -14.90
N ALA A 497 11.01 20.29 -14.61
CA ALA A 497 9.56 20.33 -14.40
C ALA A 497 8.76 19.91 -15.65
N SER A 498 9.15 20.34 -16.85
CA SER A 498 8.46 19.97 -18.11
C SER A 498 8.50 18.46 -18.36
N GLN A 499 9.68 17.85 -18.24
CA GLN A 499 9.85 16.40 -18.38
C GLN A 499 9.07 15.63 -17.29
N SER A 500 9.04 16.16 -16.07
CA SER A 500 8.29 15.56 -14.96
C SER A 500 6.78 15.57 -15.22
N LEU A 501 6.23 16.69 -15.72
CA LEU A 501 4.81 16.79 -16.11
C LEU A 501 4.47 15.89 -17.29
N GLU A 502 5.33 15.86 -18.31
CA GLU A 502 5.17 14.98 -19.47
C GLU A 502 5.02 13.51 -19.04
N LEU A 503 5.88 13.06 -18.12
CA LEU A 503 5.79 11.72 -17.56
C LEU A 503 4.49 11.51 -16.76
N ALA A 504 4.06 12.50 -15.96
CA ALA A 504 2.81 12.41 -15.20
C ALA A 504 1.58 12.22 -16.10
N PHE A 505 1.50 12.95 -17.22
CA PHE A 505 0.41 12.79 -18.18
C PHE A 505 0.38 11.38 -18.79
N ILE A 506 1.54 10.86 -19.19
CA ILE A 506 1.60 9.53 -19.79
C ILE A 506 1.22 8.44 -18.77
N VAL A 507 1.67 8.58 -17.52
CA VAL A 507 1.28 7.65 -16.45
C VAL A 507 -0.21 7.75 -16.14
N SER A 508 -0.78 8.96 -16.11
CA SER A 508 -2.19 9.16 -15.80
C SER A 508 -3.10 8.56 -16.87
N GLU A 509 -2.74 8.65 -18.15
CA GLU A 509 -3.43 7.97 -19.26
C GLU A 509 -3.44 6.44 -19.08
N ARG A 510 -2.32 5.86 -18.65
CA ARG A 510 -2.21 4.42 -18.39
C ARG A 510 -3.08 3.99 -17.22
N LEU A 511 -3.08 4.74 -16.13
CA LEU A 511 -3.95 4.51 -14.98
C LEU A 511 -5.44 4.58 -15.38
N ARG A 512 -5.81 5.60 -16.17
CA ARG A 512 -7.17 5.76 -16.69
C ARG A 512 -7.61 4.55 -17.53
N LYS A 513 -6.77 4.12 -18.46
CA LYS A 513 -7.05 2.98 -19.35
C LYS A 513 -7.31 1.71 -18.55
N LYS A 514 -6.46 1.41 -17.55
CA LYS A 514 -6.63 0.24 -16.66
C LYS A 514 -7.97 0.29 -15.92
N ARG A 515 -8.28 1.43 -15.28
CA ARG A 515 -9.55 1.60 -14.55
C ARG A 515 -10.77 1.44 -15.45
N MET A 516 -10.76 2.04 -16.64
CA MET A 516 -11.86 1.92 -17.60
C MET A 516 -12.04 0.47 -18.09
N ALA A 517 -10.94 -0.26 -18.34
CA ALA A 517 -10.99 -1.67 -18.70
C ALA A 517 -11.57 -2.53 -17.57
N SER A 518 -11.16 -2.31 -16.32
CA SER A 518 -11.73 -2.99 -15.16
C SER A 518 -13.22 -2.70 -14.98
N HIS A 519 -13.66 -1.45 -15.15
CA HIS A 519 -15.08 -1.09 -15.05
C HIS A 519 -15.92 -1.72 -16.16
N LYS A 520 -15.39 -1.76 -17.40
CA LYS A 520 -16.06 -2.44 -18.51
C LYS A 520 -16.22 -3.94 -18.25
N SER A 521 -15.18 -4.61 -17.74
CA SER A 521 -15.25 -6.02 -17.33
C SER A 521 -16.33 -6.22 -16.26
N LEU A 522 -16.38 -5.37 -15.24
CA LEU A 522 -17.39 -5.45 -14.18
C LEU A 522 -18.82 -5.25 -14.72
N LEU A 523 -19.01 -4.30 -15.64
CA LEU A 523 -20.30 -4.07 -16.28
C LEU A 523 -20.69 -5.22 -17.20
N GLU A 524 -19.74 -5.85 -17.89
CA GLU A 524 -19.98 -7.03 -18.71
C GLU A 524 -20.33 -8.25 -17.84
N ASP A 525 -19.65 -8.45 -16.72
CA ASP A 525 -19.97 -9.48 -15.73
C ASP A 525 -21.33 -9.23 -15.07
N GLN A 526 -21.66 -7.98 -14.75
CA GLN A 526 -22.99 -7.59 -14.25
C GLN A 526 -24.08 -7.84 -15.29
N LYS A 527 -23.88 -7.40 -16.55
CA LYS A 527 -24.84 -7.68 -17.64
C LYS A 527 -25.01 -9.18 -17.89
N ARG A 528 -23.95 -9.98 -17.74
CA ARG A 528 -24.01 -11.44 -17.86
C ARG A 528 -24.78 -12.09 -16.72
N ASN A 529 -24.70 -11.52 -15.52
CA ASN A 529 -25.45 -11.96 -14.34
C ASN A 529 -26.92 -11.47 -14.35
N ASP A 530 -27.19 -10.29 -14.93
CA ASP A 530 -28.54 -9.72 -15.03
C ASP A 530 -29.37 -10.36 -16.15
N ASN A 531 -28.73 -10.92 -17.18
CA ASN A 531 -29.39 -11.73 -18.20
C ASN A 531 -29.66 -13.16 -17.71
N VAL A 532 -30.60 -13.29 -16.76
CA VAL A 532 -31.01 -14.58 -16.17
C VAL A 532 -31.43 -15.63 -17.23
N ASN A 533 -31.82 -15.18 -18.44
CA ASN A 533 -32.23 -16.07 -19.53
C ASN A 533 -31.08 -16.72 -20.30
N ASP A 534 -29.85 -16.19 -20.24
CA ASP A 534 -28.67 -16.74 -20.94
C ASP A 534 -27.78 -17.62 -20.07
N LEU A 535 -28.09 -17.73 -18.77
CA LEU A 535 -27.40 -18.65 -17.85
C LEU A 535 -27.78 -20.11 -18.14
N PRO A 536 -26.83 -21.07 -18.03
CA PRO A 536 -27.17 -22.49 -18.03
C PRO A 536 -28.28 -22.77 -17.01
N MET A 537 -29.26 -23.61 -17.38
CA MET A 537 -30.49 -23.83 -16.61
C MET A 537 -30.22 -24.23 -15.15
N TYR A 538 -29.10 -24.89 -14.88
CA TYR A 538 -28.62 -25.24 -13.55
C TYR A 538 -28.22 -24.00 -12.71
N THR A 539 -27.51 -23.05 -13.29
CA THR A 539 -27.13 -21.80 -12.61
C THR A 539 -28.36 -20.94 -12.31
N ARG A 540 -29.36 -20.94 -13.20
CA ARG A 540 -30.67 -20.29 -12.96
C ARG A 540 -31.40 -20.90 -11.76
N ALA A 541 -31.37 -22.22 -11.62
CA ALA A 541 -31.96 -22.92 -10.48
C ALA A 541 -31.24 -22.60 -9.16
N VAL A 542 -29.89 -22.54 -9.16
CA VAL A 542 -29.11 -22.20 -7.97
C VAL A 542 -29.37 -20.75 -7.52
N VAL A 543 -29.39 -19.79 -8.45
CA VAL A 543 -29.69 -18.37 -8.14
C VAL A 543 -31.13 -18.21 -7.64
N ALA A 544 -32.10 -18.89 -8.26
CA ALA A 544 -33.49 -18.86 -7.82
C ALA A 544 -33.65 -19.43 -6.40
N VAL A 545 -33.00 -20.55 -6.08
CA VAL A 545 -33.09 -21.17 -4.74
C VAL A 545 -32.35 -20.34 -3.69
N THR A 546 -31.16 -19.82 -3.99
CA THR A 546 -30.36 -19.04 -3.02
C THR A 546 -31.01 -17.69 -2.69
N SER A 547 -31.71 -17.08 -3.65
CA SER A 547 -32.42 -15.81 -3.45
C SER A 547 -33.60 -15.90 -2.47
N VAL A 548 -34.18 -17.09 -2.24
CA VAL A 548 -35.37 -17.29 -1.38
C VAL A 548 -34.99 -17.74 0.04
N LEU A 549 -33.77 -18.24 0.26
CA LEU A 549 -33.27 -18.73 1.55
C LEU A 549 -33.35 -17.71 2.71
N PRO A 550 -32.98 -16.41 2.53
CA PRO A 550 -33.11 -15.43 3.60
C PRO A 550 -34.56 -15.20 4.04
N SER A 551 -35.49 -15.16 3.08
CA SER A 551 -36.92 -14.93 3.34
C SER A 551 -37.61 -16.15 3.98
N ILE A 552 -37.19 -17.38 3.64
CA ILE A 552 -37.64 -18.60 4.33
C ILE A 552 -37.17 -18.58 5.78
N ARG A 553 -35.90 -18.21 6.02
CA ARG A 553 -35.34 -18.12 7.37
C ARG A 553 -36.11 -17.10 8.23
N GLU A 554 -36.42 -15.92 7.70
CA GLU A 554 -37.21 -14.92 8.42
C GLU A 554 -38.67 -15.34 8.63
N GLY A 555 -39.32 -15.96 7.63
CA GLY A 555 -40.69 -16.46 7.74
C GLY A 555 -40.85 -17.58 8.77
N VAL A 556 -39.87 -18.50 8.83
CA VAL A 556 -39.84 -19.59 9.82
C VAL A 556 -39.56 -19.07 11.23
N LEU A 557 -38.68 -18.07 11.37
CA LEU A 557 -38.38 -17.47 12.68
C LEU A 557 -39.52 -16.57 13.21
N SER A 558 -40.35 -16.02 12.33
CA SER A 558 -41.47 -15.13 12.68
C SER A 558 -42.84 -15.82 12.76
N GLY A 559 -42.93 -17.11 12.43
CA GLY A 559 -44.17 -17.88 12.46
C GLY A 559 -45.22 -17.48 11.41
N ASN A 560 -44.88 -16.58 10.47
CA ASN A 560 -45.77 -16.08 9.43
C ASN A 560 -45.18 -16.35 8.04
N LEU A 561 -45.47 -17.53 7.50
CA LEU A 561 -45.22 -17.83 6.08
C LEU A 561 -46.34 -17.19 5.25
N THR A 562 -46.04 -16.10 4.54
CA THR A 562 -47.01 -15.45 3.65
C THR A 562 -47.23 -16.26 2.38
N THR A 563 -48.44 -16.17 1.79
CA THR A 563 -48.78 -16.78 0.49
C THR A 563 -47.81 -16.40 -0.64
N HIS A 564 -47.25 -15.19 -0.58
CA HIS A 564 -46.24 -14.71 -1.53
C HIS A 564 -44.89 -15.43 -1.40
N LEU A 565 -44.49 -15.81 -0.18
CA LEU A 565 -43.27 -16.60 0.06
C LEU A 565 -43.45 -18.04 -0.45
N MET A 566 -44.63 -18.62 -0.25
CA MET A 566 -44.98 -19.95 -0.77
C MET A 566 -44.96 -19.99 -2.31
N GLU A 567 -45.42 -18.93 -2.98
CA GLU A 567 -45.37 -18.81 -4.44
C GLU A 567 -43.92 -18.73 -4.96
N LYS A 568 -43.02 -18.03 -4.25
CA LYS A 568 -41.59 -17.96 -4.59
C LYS A 568 -40.90 -19.31 -4.40
N VAL A 569 -41.22 -20.03 -3.33
CA VAL A 569 -40.71 -21.39 -3.07
C VAL A 569 -41.20 -22.37 -4.14
N ALA A 570 -42.47 -22.30 -4.55
CA ALA A 570 -43.02 -23.13 -5.61
C ALA A 570 -42.34 -22.88 -6.97
N LYS A 571 -42.07 -21.60 -7.32
CA LYS A 571 -41.34 -21.24 -8.55
C LYS A 571 -39.90 -21.74 -8.52
N ALA A 572 -39.18 -21.58 -7.41
CA ALA A 572 -37.82 -22.13 -7.25
C ALA A 572 -37.79 -23.67 -7.33
N SER A 573 -38.77 -24.34 -6.71
CA SER A 573 -38.91 -25.80 -6.74
C SER A 573 -39.20 -26.34 -8.16
N ASN A 574 -40.06 -25.67 -8.92
CA ASN A 574 -40.34 -26.03 -10.32
C ASN A 574 -39.11 -25.86 -11.21
N LEU A 575 -38.34 -24.78 -11.03
CA LEU A 575 -37.08 -24.58 -11.77
C LEU A 575 -36.04 -25.65 -11.45
N ALA A 576 -35.90 -26.01 -10.16
CA ALA A 576 -35.01 -27.07 -9.72
C ALA A 576 -35.43 -28.44 -10.28
N SER A 577 -36.74 -28.72 -10.32
CA SER A 577 -37.30 -29.96 -10.88
C SER A 577 -37.09 -30.07 -12.39
N GLN A 578 -37.22 -28.96 -13.13
CA GLN A 578 -36.89 -28.90 -14.56
C GLN A 578 -35.39 -29.11 -14.81
N ALA A 579 -34.52 -28.49 -14.00
CA ALA A 579 -33.07 -28.69 -14.07
C ALA A 579 -32.67 -30.16 -13.84
N LEU A 580 -33.33 -30.81 -12.88
CA LEU A 580 -33.13 -32.24 -12.58
C LEU A 580 -33.64 -33.16 -13.71
N SER A 581 -34.72 -32.77 -14.39
CA SER A 581 -35.28 -33.52 -15.54
C SER A 581 -34.33 -33.48 -16.75
N GLU A 582 -33.74 -32.33 -17.08
CA GLU A 582 -32.77 -32.21 -18.16
C GLU A 582 -31.44 -32.93 -17.85
N LEU A 583 -31.00 -32.89 -16.58
CA LEU A 583 -29.87 -33.71 -16.09
C LEU A 583 -30.11 -35.22 -16.26
N LYS A 584 -31.36 -35.68 -16.13
CA LYS A 584 -31.75 -37.08 -16.41
C LYS A 584 -31.76 -37.42 -17.91
N LYS A 585 -32.11 -36.47 -18.78
CA LYS A 585 -32.08 -36.67 -20.25
C LYS A 585 -30.65 -36.75 -20.78
N GLY A 586 -29.70 -36.08 -20.13
CA GLY A 586 -28.27 -36.15 -20.41
C GLY A 586 -27.55 -37.34 -19.76
N ALA A 587 -27.99 -38.58 -20.04
CA ALA A 587 -27.38 -39.81 -19.51
C ALA A 587 -25.92 -40.11 -19.99
N MET A 588 -25.21 -39.12 -20.53
CA MET A 588 -23.79 -39.25 -20.91
C MET A 588 -22.85 -38.22 -20.25
N PHE A 589 -23.30 -37.48 -19.23
CA PHE A 589 -22.46 -36.49 -18.51
C PHE A 589 -21.97 -36.95 -17.13
N TYR A 590 -21.83 -38.26 -16.90
CA TYR A 590 -21.39 -38.82 -15.61
C TYR A 590 -19.89 -38.71 -15.33
N LYS A 591 -19.13 -37.88 -16.06
CA LYS A 591 -17.66 -37.80 -15.93
C LYS A 591 -17.08 -36.44 -15.54
N GLN A 592 -17.89 -35.41 -15.30
CA GLN A 592 -17.36 -34.05 -15.11
C GLN A 592 -17.81 -33.30 -13.85
N VAL A 593 -18.54 -33.95 -12.94
CA VAL A 593 -18.76 -33.41 -11.59
C VAL A 593 -17.77 -34.09 -10.65
N ARG A 594 -16.72 -33.37 -10.23
CA ARG A 594 -15.88 -33.78 -9.10
C ARG A 594 -16.73 -33.69 -7.84
N TRP A 595 -17.33 -34.81 -7.44
CA TRP A 595 -17.91 -34.98 -6.11
C TRP A 595 -16.77 -34.91 -5.08
N GLY A 596 -16.54 -33.70 -4.55
CA GLY A 596 -15.41 -33.39 -3.66
C GLY A 596 -15.17 -31.89 -3.43
N SER A 597 -15.79 -30.98 -4.19
CA SER A 597 -15.81 -29.55 -3.84
C SER A 597 -16.91 -29.24 -2.82
N GLN A 598 -16.69 -28.24 -1.96
CA GLN A 598 -17.71 -27.74 -1.01
C GLN A 598 -19.05 -27.42 -1.68
N GLU A 599 -19.05 -27.03 -2.95
CA GLU A 599 -20.24 -26.69 -3.73
C GLU A 599 -21.11 -27.91 -4.07
N GLY A 600 -20.50 -29.05 -4.44
CA GLY A 600 -21.24 -30.29 -4.70
C GLY A 600 -21.90 -30.87 -3.44
N MET A 601 -21.22 -30.71 -2.29
CA MET A 601 -21.75 -31.10 -0.98
C MET A 601 -22.92 -30.21 -0.54
N LEU A 602 -22.82 -28.89 -0.75
CA LEU A 602 -23.87 -27.94 -0.43
C LEU A 602 -25.14 -28.19 -1.27
N VAL A 603 -24.99 -28.53 -2.55
CA VAL A 603 -26.10 -28.87 -3.44
C VAL A 603 -26.80 -30.17 -3.00
N GLY A 604 -26.04 -31.22 -2.67
CA GLY A 604 -26.62 -32.46 -2.14
C GLY A 604 -27.38 -32.23 -0.83
N PHE A 605 -26.83 -31.39 0.06
CA PHE A 605 -27.42 -31.07 1.35
C PHE A 605 -28.71 -30.25 1.23
N ILE A 606 -28.71 -29.21 0.38
CA ILE A 606 -29.89 -28.37 0.12
C ILE A 606 -30.99 -29.18 -0.57
N THR A 607 -30.64 -30.09 -1.48
CA THR A 607 -31.62 -30.96 -2.16
C THR A 607 -32.26 -31.94 -1.18
N ALA A 608 -31.47 -32.53 -0.28
CA ALA A 608 -31.98 -33.40 0.79
C ALA A 608 -32.90 -32.64 1.76
N LEU A 609 -32.54 -31.40 2.14
CA LEU A 609 -33.37 -30.56 3.02
C LEU A 609 -34.71 -30.17 2.36
N LEU A 610 -34.69 -29.81 1.07
CA LEU A 610 -35.89 -29.47 0.31
C LEU A 610 -36.83 -30.67 0.13
N LEU A 611 -36.28 -31.86 -0.10
CA LEU A 611 -37.07 -33.10 -0.15
C LEU A 611 -37.65 -33.47 1.21
N LEU A 612 -36.91 -33.25 2.31
CA LEU A 612 -37.38 -33.48 3.67
C LEU A 612 -38.54 -32.54 4.03
N VAL A 613 -38.46 -31.26 3.65
CA VAL A 613 -39.54 -30.27 3.84
C VAL A 613 -40.79 -30.62 3.04
N LEU A 614 -40.64 -31.22 1.85
CA LEU A 614 -41.78 -31.70 1.04
C LEU A 614 -42.47 -32.93 1.63
N VAL A 615 -41.71 -33.84 2.26
CA VAL A 615 -42.22 -35.08 2.89
C VAL A 615 -42.88 -34.81 4.24
N LEU A 616 -42.38 -33.82 5.00
CA LEU A 616 -42.86 -33.49 6.34
C LEU A 616 -44.06 -32.53 6.35
N ASN A 617 -44.59 -32.14 5.19
CA ASN A 617 -45.70 -31.20 5.10
C ASN A 617 -47.04 -31.95 5.01
N PRO A 618 -47.86 -32.00 6.09
CA PRO A 618 -49.06 -32.83 6.16
C PRO A 618 -50.19 -32.40 5.22
N GLU A 619 -50.11 -31.20 4.63
CA GLU A 619 -51.08 -30.72 3.64
C GLU A 619 -50.83 -31.22 2.21
N ILE A 620 -49.67 -31.82 1.94
CA ILE A 620 -49.33 -32.36 0.62
C ILE A 620 -49.76 -33.84 0.57
N ARG A 621 -50.94 -34.12 0.01
CA ARG A 621 -51.37 -35.49 -0.29
C ARG A 621 -50.54 -36.07 -1.44
N VAL A 622 -49.39 -36.64 -1.11
CA VAL A 622 -48.58 -37.43 -2.05
C VAL A 622 -49.05 -38.89 -1.96
N GLY A 623 -49.40 -39.50 -3.11
CA GLY A 623 -49.81 -40.91 -3.15
C GLY A 623 -48.71 -41.85 -2.65
N LYS A 624 -49.10 -42.96 -2.00
CA LYS A 624 -48.19 -43.93 -1.33
C LYS A 624 -46.98 -44.34 -2.18
N ALA A 625 -47.19 -44.63 -3.47
CA ALA A 625 -46.11 -45.00 -4.40
C ALA A 625 -45.11 -43.86 -4.68
N THR A 626 -45.57 -42.60 -4.66
CA THR A 626 -44.71 -41.43 -4.87
C THR A 626 -43.93 -41.10 -3.59
N MET A 627 -44.55 -41.31 -2.41
CA MET A 627 -43.86 -41.23 -1.12
C MET A 627 -42.73 -42.26 -1.01
N GLU A 628 -42.96 -43.51 -1.38
CA GLU A 628 -41.94 -44.58 -1.37
C GLU A 628 -40.75 -44.27 -2.29
N ILE A 629 -41.00 -43.71 -3.49
CA ILE A 629 -39.94 -43.30 -4.42
C ILE A 629 -39.14 -42.12 -3.88
N VAL A 630 -39.81 -41.10 -3.31
CA VAL A 630 -39.13 -39.94 -2.73
C VAL A 630 -38.31 -40.35 -1.51
N LEU A 631 -38.83 -41.21 -0.63
CA LEU A 631 -38.09 -41.74 0.51
C LEU A 631 -36.89 -42.58 0.06
N SER A 632 -37.07 -43.44 -0.94
CA SER A 632 -35.98 -44.24 -1.53
C SER A 632 -34.87 -43.34 -2.10
N MET A 633 -35.23 -42.26 -2.79
CA MET A 633 -34.28 -41.29 -3.33
C MET A 633 -33.56 -40.50 -2.22
N VAL A 634 -34.26 -40.12 -1.15
CA VAL A 634 -33.66 -39.45 0.02
C VAL A 634 -32.69 -40.40 0.72
N VAL A 635 -33.07 -41.65 0.94
CA VAL A 635 -32.22 -42.69 1.55
C VAL A 635 -31.01 -42.99 0.66
N GLN A 636 -31.18 -43.14 -0.66
CA GLN A 636 -30.05 -43.34 -1.57
C GLN A 636 -29.13 -42.12 -1.67
N THR A 637 -29.66 -40.90 -1.56
CA THR A 637 -28.85 -39.67 -1.55
C THR A 637 -28.08 -39.55 -0.23
N ILE A 638 -28.72 -39.85 0.91
CA ILE A 638 -28.06 -39.88 2.22
C ILE A 638 -27.00 -40.98 2.25
N ILE A 639 -27.28 -42.20 1.76
CA ILE A 639 -26.32 -43.30 1.69
C ILE A 639 -25.19 -42.97 0.70
N GLY A 640 -25.49 -42.38 -0.46
CA GLY A 640 -24.50 -42.01 -1.48
C GLY A 640 -23.58 -40.88 -1.04
N VAL A 641 -24.04 -39.98 -0.15
CA VAL A 641 -23.25 -38.91 0.45
C VAL A 641 -22.53 -39.38 1.72
N ALA A 642 -23.16 -40.24 2.53
CA ALA A 642 -22.61 -40.72 3.79
C ALA A 642 -21.63 -41.89 3.63
N SER A 643 -21.78 -42.75 2.62
CA SER A 643 -20.91 -43.92 2.42
C SER A 643 -19.45 -43.53 2.11
N PRO A 644 -19.16 -42.57 1.20
CA PRO A 644 -17.79 -42.09 1.00
C PRO A 644 -17.24 -41.36 2.23
N PHE A 645 -18.11 -40.72 3.02
CA PHE A 645 -17.74 -40.01 4.25
C PHE A 645 -17.35 -41.00 5.36
N VAL A 646 -18.15 -42.05 5.59
CA VAL A 646 -17.85 -43.11 6.57
C VAL A 646 -16.60 -43.88 6.17
N ASP A 647 -16.40 -44.13 4.87
CA ASP A 647 -15.26 -44.89 4.36
C ASP A 647 -13.95 -44.07 4.34
N SER A 648 -14.03 -42.76 4.04
CA SER A 648 -12.91 -41.81 4.17
C SER A 648 -12.58 -41.54 5.64
N TRP A 649 -13.59 -41.37 6.48
CA TRP A 649 -13.43 -41.13 7.91
C TRP A 649 -12.91 -42.37 8.66
N ALA A 650 -13.34 -43.59 8.28
CA ALA A 650 -12.79 -44.83 8.83
C ALA A 650 -11.31 -44.99 8.48
N LYS A 651 -10.89 -44.58 7.27
CA LYS A 651 -9.48 -44.56 6.85
C LYS A 651 -8.66 -43.49 7.58
N GLU A 652 -9.25 -42.34 7.91
CA GLU A 652 -8.60 -41.26 8.67
C GLU A 652 -8.51 -41.53 10.18
N ARG A 653 -9.51 -42.22 10.76
CA ARG A 653 -9.56 -42.58 12.19
C ARG A 653 -8.56 -43.66 12.59
N ILE A 654 -8.16 -44.53 11.63
CA ILE A 654 -7.03 -45.47 11.82
C ILE A 654 -5.70 -44.71 11.91
N LYS A 655 -5.62 -43.48 11.40
CA LYS A 655 -4.38 -42.70 11.27
C LYS A 655 -4.19 -41.65 12.38
N HIS A 656 -5.26 -41.10 12.93
CA HIS A 656 -5.19 -40.05 13.96
C HIS A 656 -6.19 -40.30 15.09
N ARG A 657 -5.71 -40.83 16.23
CA ARG A 657 -6.48 -40.88 17.49
C ARG A 657 -6.60 -39.47 18.06
N GLU A 658 -7.69 -38.73 17.79
CA GLU A 658 -8.15 -37.63 18.65
C GLU A 658 -9.58 -37.11 18.36
N ASN A 659 -10.16 -36.42 19.35
CA ASN A 659 -11.59 -36.22 19.66
C ASN A 659 -12.36 -35.24 18.75
N SER A 660 -13.48 -35.71 18.16
CA SER A 660 -14.54 -34.88 17.58
C SER A 660 -15.88 -35.10 18.30
N GLY A 661 -16.09 -34.41 19.43
CA GLY A 661 -17.27 -34.61 20.29
C GLY A 661 -18.58 -33.99 19.77
N ASN A 662 -18.55 -32.79 19.18
CA ASN A 662 -19.79 -32.00 19.03
C ASN A 662 -20.56 -32.21 17.70
N THR A 663 -19.86 -32.49 16.60
CA THR A 663 -20.51 -32.74 15.29
C THR A 663 -21.12 -34.13 15.19
N CYS A 664 -20.49 -35.13 15.82
CA CYS A 664 -21.04 -36.47 15.96
C CYS A 664 -22.28 -36.48 16.86
N GLU A 665 -22.29 -35.71 17.96
CA GLU A 665 -23.45 -35.63 18.83
C GLU A 665 -24.66 -35.01 18.12
N LEU A 666 -24.44 -34.00 17.28
CA LEU A 666 -25.49 -33.40 16.47
C LEU A 666 -26.01 -34.36 15.38
N MET A 667 -25.13 -35.08 14.67
CA MET A 667 -25.55 -36.07 13.67
C MET A 667 -26.26 -37.26 14.30
N VAL A 668 -25.80 -37.75 15.46
CA VAL A 668 -26.47 -38.83 16.21
C VAL A 668 -27.84 -38.36 16.72
N LYS A 669 -27.95 -37.12 17.21
CA LYS A 669 -29.25 -36.52 17.60
C LYS A 669 -30.19 -36.36 16.41
N ILE A 670 -29.68 -35.96 15.24
CA ILE A 670 -30.48 -35.84 14.01
C ILE A 670 -30.95 -37.21 13.52
N VAL A 671 -30.07 -38.21 13.47
CA VAL A 671 -30.44 -39.58 13.06
C VAL A 671 -31.42 -40.19 14.06
N SER A 672 -31.20 -40.00 15.37
CA SER A 672 -32.12 -40.47 16.41
C SER A 672 -33.47 -39.74 16.36
N TYR A 673 -33.50 -38.46 16.01
CA TYR A 673 -34.74 -37.70 15.80
C TYR A 673 -35.49 -38.18 14.56
N ILE A 674 -34.79 -38.44 13.44
CA ILE A 674 -35.37 -39.04 12.24
C ILE A 674 -35.94 -40.42 12.55
N GLU A 675 -35.21 -41.25 13.29
CA GLU A 675 -35.68 -42.58 13.72
C GLU A 675 -36.89 -42.49 14.65
N HIS A 676 -36.93 -41.50 15.55
CA HIS A 676 -38.07 -41.26 16.45
C HIS A 676 -39.32 -40.80 15.70
N VAL A 677 -39.16 -39.90 14.71
CA VAL A 677 -40.26 -39.43 13.84
C VAL A 677 -40.79 -40.56 12.96
N LEU A 678 -39.90 -41.42 12.44
CA LEU A 678 -40.29 -42.61 11.68
C LEU A 678 -41.04 -43.62 12.57
N LYS A 679 -40.60 -43.85 13.82
CA LYS A 679 -41.30 -44.73 14.77
C LYS A 679 -42.65 -44.17 15.25
N MET A 680 -42.78 -42.84 15.41
CA MET A 680 -44.04 -42.21 15.81
C MET A 680 -45.12 -42.28 14.72
N HIS A 681 -44.74 -42.26 13.44
CA HIS A 681 -45.69 -42.27 12.33
C HIS A 681 -45.96 -43.65 11.73
N TRP A 682 -45.23 -44.71 12.14
CA TRP A 682 -45.29 -46.03 11.48
C TRP A 682 -45.66 -47.20 12.39
N ASN A 683 -46.37 -46.96 13.50
CA ASN A 683 -46.72 -48.02 14.45
C ASN A 683 -47.97 -48.85 14.08
N ASP A 684 -48.46 -48.79 12.84
CA ASP A 684 -49.71 -49.50 12.47
C ASP A 684 -49.68 -50.30 11.16
N HIS A 685 -48.54 -50.48 10.47
CA HIS A 685 -48.53 -51.34 9.29
C HIS A 685 -47.26 -52.20 9.14
N ASP A 686 -47.51 -53.51 9.14
CA ASP A 686 -46.55 -54.59 8.94
C ASP A 686 -45.66 -54.40 7.69
N GLY A 687 -44.36 -54.62 7.91
CA GLY A 687 -43.43 -55.07 6.88
C GLY A 687 -42.65 -53.97 6.16
N LEU A 688 -41.65 -53.39 6.82
CA LEU A 688 -40.41 -52.88 6.19
C LEU A 688 -39.46 -52.45 7.31
N GLY A 689 -38.64 -53.40 7.78
CA GLY A 689 -37.50 -53.14 8.65
C GLY A 689 -36.30 -52.62 7.88
#